data_AF-A0A5E6X2H7-F1
#
_entry.id   AF-A0A5E6X2H7-F1
#
_cell.length_a   1.000
_cell.length_b   1.000
_cell.length_c   1.000
_cell.angle_alpha   90.00
_cell.angle_beta   90.00
_cell.angle_gamma   90.00
#
_symmetry.space_group_name_H-M   'P 1'
#
loop_
_entity.id
_entity.type
_entity.pdbx_description
1 polymer ?
#
loop_
_entity_poly.entity_id
_entity_poly.type
_entity_poly.pdbx_seq_one_letter_code
_entity_poly.pdbx_strand_id
1 'polypeptide(L)'
;MFPMTPIAAALALLFCASAAVASNSTGTTPRSLLAQAKGLPADFEEHFFDVPLAVRVEVDQQPLGEAMVVLSRDDRITLLEFTDTSENRLGPAEREKWASFLKPGAPLGACSRSCPDQFLAVHYNLENSLVSIVTENAERDVEAIRYYDQPDGGSHGLMVRNQLNLNGGQDQDLGGRFGLEASASLGNWSQTLNLQLARLGGPDDKLYHAVQELHTQRELQGSFFRLGYFTPNSEGLTRQPRTFGTSPDTAVGVMYGSSDSLAINSPMPSVYPIYVTANRQGSVEIWRDGLLINTQSVPAGLQTLDTRPLPGGIYEVEVRLIEDGQITSTTQELVYKPNNWRNLDERWRYNVFAGEEQKLLSNWDTQASGSPTAGASVNYLLHPRVILGLSARQIREKLQYGTSIDWTLANHITMYANVYKTEDYGTGLDLQSLYNYGAGSIVVSHNRSWLDTTNTYDILPDGTRVRPRNVFVGQTSNSSLALNHRLSSKSSVNARVSHSEGNVEGMGVDLGWTQRTMVLGSDASWRLSVFDRPGSFSSGDTRNRGVDLSINMALGAPGQQITGSIGTRTARDGTRDNNASLGWRKDFQDHVLQNVSLTALTDTYGVGVASLANFRTDAVNGDGFIQRSSYNGNFTGGLNIDSTLVVGGQQILMTSQSEVRGAGMIVDVESDIEGIVLRADDYSGGGAALKPGRNFIPITAIRTAR
;
A
#
# COMPACT_ATOMS: atom_id res chain seq x y z
N MET A 1 -7.28 -7.43 -44.57
CA MET A 1 -6.08 -6.78 -45.14
C MET A 1 -6.42 -5.34 -45.46
N PHE A 2 -5.89 -4.40 -44.68
CA PHE A 2 -5.91 -2.95 -44.95
C PHE A 2 -4.46 -2.44 -44.77
N PRO A 3 -3.97 -1.50 -45.58
CA PRO A 3 -2.53 -1.28 -45.76
C PRO A 3 -1.90 -0.43 -44.64
N MET A 4 -0.69 -0.83 -44.23
CA MET A 4 0.08 -0.35 -43.07
C MET A 4 0.89 0.94 -43.31
N THR A 5 0.36 1.96 -43.98
CA THR A 5 1.20 3.10 -44.45
C THR A 5 0.87 4.52 -43.99
N PRO A 6 0.08 4.79 -42.92
CA PRO A 6 0.11 6.12 -42.30
C PRO A 6 0.57 6.16 -40.83
N ILE A 7 0.94 5.03 -40.22
CA ILE A 7 1.33 4.98 -38.78
C ILE A 7 2.82 5.30 -38.57
N ALA A 8 3.69 4.95 -39.52
CA ALA A 8 5.12 5.23 -39.42
C ALA A 8 5.47 6.72 -39.57
N ALA A 9 4.67 7.49 -40.32
CA ALA A 9 4.89 8.92 -40.52
C ALA A 9 4.48 9.78 -39.31
N ALA A 10 3.47 9.33 -38.55
CA ALA A 10 3.05 10.00 -37.31
C ALA A 10 4.07 9.80 -36.17
N LEU A 11 4.73 8.63 -36.13
CA LEU A 11 5.78 8.34 -35.13
C LEU A 11 7.08 9.12 -35.40
N ALA A 12 7.44 9.40 -36.65
CA ALA A 12 8.65 10.17 -36.97
C ALA A 12 8.53 11.67 -36.65
N LEU A 13 7.33 12.25 -36.71
CA LEU A 13 7.08 13.67 -36.41
C LEU A 13 7.02 13.98 -34.90
N LEU A 14 6.74 12.98 -34.06
CA LEU A 14 6.75 13.13 -32.59
C LEU A 14 8.16 13.09 -31.97
N PHE A 15 9.15 12.52 -32.68
CA PHE A 15 10.54 12.48 -32.19
C PHE A 15 11.38 13.73 -32.52
N CYS A 16 10.94 14.58 -33.46
CA CYS A 16 11.71 15.77 -33.88
C CYS A 16 11.25 17.09 -33.23
N ALA A 17 10.14 17.12 -32.48
CA ALA A 17 9.62 18.34 -31.85
C ALA A 17 10.10 18.56 -30.39
N SER A 18 10.86 17.62 -29.82
CA SER A 18 11.31 17.68 -28.41
C SER A 18 12.62 18.45 -28.19
N ALA A 19 13.20 19.02 -29.23
CA ALA A 19 14.52 19.66 -29.19
C ALA A 19 14.43 21.20 -29.18
N ALA A 20 13.62 21.79 -28.28
CA ALA A 20 13.74 23.21 -27.92
C ALA A 20 12.79 23.60 -26.77
N VAL A 21 13.07 23.17 -25.54
CA VAL A 21 12.65 23.96 -24.37
C VAL A 21 13.78 23.92 -23.36
N ALA A 22 14.42 25.07 -23.18
CA ALA A 22 15.47 25.29 -22.21
C ALA A 22 14.97 24.98 -20.80
N SER A 23 15.67 24.08 -20.12
CA SER A 23 15.59 23.87 -18.69
C SER A 23 16.11 25.12 -17.98
N ASN A 24 15.24 25.92 -17.39
CA ASN A 24 15.62 26.70 -16.23
C ASN A 24 15.59 25.74 -15.02
N SER A 25 16.72 25.06 -14.80
CA SER A 25 16.98 24.45 -13.51
C SER A 25 17.01 25.57 -12.48
N THR A 26 16.00 25.65 -11.62
CA THR A 26 16.17 26.29 -10.32
C THR A 26 17.15 25.43 -9.54
N GLY A 27 18.44 25.71 -9.72
CA GLY A 27 19.50 25.07 -8.99
C GLY A 27 19.29 25.25 -7.49
N THR A 28 19.29 24.14 -6.77
CA THR A 28 19.57 24.05 -5.34
C THR A 28 21.03 24.43 -5.09
N THR A 29 21.39 25.68 -5.38
CA THR A 29 22.63 26.26 -4.90
C THR A 29 22.48 26.52 -3.40
N PRO A 30 23.46 26.15 -2.56
CA PRO A 30 23.42 26.42 -1.13
C PRO A 30 23.27 27.93 -0.91
N ARG A 31 22.16 28.33 -0.29
CA ARG A 31 21.90 29.72 0.08
C ARG A 31 22.66 30.00 1.39
N SER A 32 23.37 31.12 1.45
CA SER A 32 24.01 31.62 2.68
C SER A 32 23.00 31.71 3.83
N LEU A 33 23.45 31.66 5.09
CA LEU A 33 22.56 31.77 6.26
C LEU A 33 21.73 33.06 6.21
N LEU A 34 22.34 34.15 5.76
CA LEU A 34 21.68 35.44 5.54
C LEU A 34 20.57 35.38 4.47
N ALA A 35 20.69 34.52 3.48
CA ALA A 35 19.66 34.30 2.47
C ALA A 35 18.55 33.35 2.97
N GLN A 36 18.83 32.49 3.94
CA GLN A 36 17.83 31.67 4.64
C GLN A 36 17.05 32.49 5.67
N ALA A 37 17.71 33.43 6.35
CA ALA A 37 17.08 34.34 7.32
C ALA A 37 16.23 35.45 6.67
N LYS A 38 16.36 35.65 5.35
CA LYS A 38 15.65 36.69 4.57
C LYS A 38 14.14 36.38 4.47
N GLY A 39 13.41 36.75 5.51
CA GLY A 39 11.98 36.46 5.71
C GLY A 39 11.59 36.34 7.19
N LEU A 40 12.56 36.30 8.11
CA LEU A 40 12.33 36.32 9.55
C LEU A 40 12.09 37.76 10.04
N PRO A 41 11.27 37.96 11.09
CA PRO A 41 11.12 39.27 11.74
C PRO A 41 12.46 39.78 12.25
N ALA A 42 12.70 41.11 12.17
CA ALA A 42 13.98 41.72 12.53
C ALA A 42 14.43 41.40 13.97
N ASP A 43 13.49 41.31 14.91
CA ASP A 43 13.74 40.96 16.31
C ASP A 43 14.22 39.50 16.50
N PHE A 44 14.00 38.64 15.50
CA PHE A 44 14.36 37.21 15.54
C PHE A 44 15.78 36.95 15.03
N GLU A 45 16.34 37.84 14.19
CA GLU A 45 17.72 37.73 13.70
C GLU A 45 18.76 37.92 14.83
N GLU A 46 18.45 38.75 15.84
CA GLU A 46 19.31 38.99 17.00
C GLU A 46 19.41 37.79 17.96
N HIS A 47 18.44 36.87 17.91
CA HIS A 47 18.40 35.67 18.74
C HIS A 47 18.90 34.41 18.01
N PHE A 48 19.50 34.55 16.84
CA PHE A 48 19.87 33.43 16.00
C PHE A 48 21.38 33.35 15.73
N PHE A 49 22.03 34.51 15.55
CA PHE A 49 23.48 34.57 15.40
C PHE A 49 24.16 34.84 16.74
N ASP A 50 25.36 34.28 16.92
CA ASP A 50 26.23 34.48 18.09
C ASP A 50 25.63 33.99 19.42
N VAL A 51 24.60 33.13 19.37
CA VAL A 51 24.00 32.46 20.52
C VAL A 51 24.12 30.94 20.42
N PRO A 52 24.12 30.20 21.55
CA PRO A 52 24.08 28.74 21.54
C PRO A 52 22.75 28.20 21.00
N LEU A 53 22.82 27.35 19.97
CA LEU A 53 21.70 26.67 19.34
C LEU A 53 21.83 25.16 19.53
N ALA A 54 20.76 24.51 19.98
CA ALA A 54 20.66 23.06 19.98
C ALA A 54 20.35 22.59 18.56
N VAL A 55 21.20 21.71 18.03
CA VAL A 55 21.12 21.24 16.64
C VAL A 55 21.36 19.75 16.57
N ARG A 56 20.75 19.10 15.60
CA ARG A 56 21.11 17.74 15.23
C ARG A 56 22.29 17.78 14.26
N VAL A 57 23.26 16.90 14.43
CA VAL A 57 24.41 16.78 13.53
C VAL A 57 24.36 15.43 12.83
N GLU A 58 24.50 15.43 11.51
CA GLU A 58 24.59 14.24 10.66
C GLU A 58 25.83 14.31 9.75
N VAL A 59 26.37 13.14 9.39
CA VAL A 59 27.45 12.96 8.42
C VAL A 59 26.95 11.97 7.38
N ASP A 60 26.93 12.35 6.10
CA ASP A 60 26.45 11.52 4.99
C ASP A 60 25.04 10.95 5.24
N GLN A 61 24.14 11.79 5.78
CA GLN A 61 22.77 11.44 6.19
C GLN A 61 22.69 10.45 7.37
N GLN A 62 23.80 10.15 8.04
CA GLN A 62 23.83 9.34 9.26
C GLN A 62 23.92 10.23 10.50
N PRO A 63 23.08 10.02 11.53
CA PRO A 63 23.12 10.82 12.74
C PRO A 63 24.45 10.63 13.49
N LEU A 64 25.08 11.74 13.86
CA LEU A 64 26.30 11.75 14.68
C LEU A 64 25.95 12.01 16.17
N GLY A 65 24.95 12.85 16.41
CA GLY A 65 24.42 13.19 17.74
C GLY A 65 23.75 14.56 17.77
N GLU A 66 23.29 14.95 18.95
CA GLU A 66 22.83 16.32 19.22
C GLU A 66 23.97 17.16 19.78
N ALA A 67 24.00 18.44 19.42
CA ALA A 67 25.07 19.34 19.78
C ALA A 67 24.58 20.77 20.03
N MET A 68 25.34 21.49 20.85
CA MET A 68 25.25 22.95 20.96
C MET A 68 26.25 23.58 20.00
N VAL A 69 25.76 24.43 19.10
CA VAL A 69 26.58 25.16 18.14
C VAL A 69 26.31 26.66 18.20
N VAL A 70 27.24 27.47 17.69
CA VAL A 70 27.05 28.90 17.47
C VAL A 70 27.19 29.17 15.98
N LEU A 71 26.23 29.89 15.42
CA LEU A 71 26.27 30.37 14.04
C LEU A 71 26.69 31.83 14.01
N SER A 72 27.64 32.14 13.15
CA SER A 72 28.18 33.49 12.99
C SER A 72 27.69 34.13 11.69
N ARG A 73 27.68 35.46 11.66
CA ARG A 73 27.16 36.24 10.51
C ARG A 73 28.05 36.14 9.26
N ASP A 74 29.27 35.61 9.39
CA ASP A 74 30.20 35.30 8.30
C ASP A 74 30.06 33.85 7.78
N ASP A 75 28.89 33.23 7.95
CA ASP A 75 28.57 31.87 7.50
C ASP A 75 29.50 30.80 8.11
N ARG A 76 29.89 30.93 9.40
CA ARG A 76 30.64 29.87 10.10
C ARG A 76 29.83 29.24 11.22
N ILE A 77 30.05 27.94 11.41
CA ILE A 77 29.49 27.15 12.50
C ILE A 77 30.60 26.75 13.47
N THR A 78 30.39 26.99 14.75
CA THR A 78 31.30 26.61 15.83
C THR A 78 30.61 25.63 16.76
N LEU A 79 31.19 24.45 16.94
CA LEU A 79 30.70 23.48 17.93
C LEU A 79 31.15 23.87 19.34
N LEU A 80 30.21 23.94 20.28
CA LEU A 80 30.50 24.07 21.71
C LEU A 80 30.73 22.68 22.31
N GLU A 81 29.71 21.83 22.25
CA GLU A 81 29.73 20.47 22.79
C GLU A 81 28.68 19.57 22.13
N PHE A 82 28.86 18.26 22.23
CA PHE A 82 27.81 17.28 21.93
C PHE A 82 27.03 17.01 23.22
N THR A 83 25.70 17.15 23.17
CA THR A 83 24.79 17.04 24.32
C THR A 83 24.18 15.65 24.47
N ASP A 84 23.95 14.94 23.35
CA ASP A 84 23.59 13.52 23.35
C ASP A 84 24.61 12.69 22.56
N THR A 85 25.15 11.68 23.23
CA THR A 85 26.18 10.77 22.72
C THR A 85 25.70 9.32 22.67
N SER A 86 24.38 9.08 22.68
CA SER A 86 23.77 7.78 22.43
C SER A 86 24.47 7.01 21.30
N GLU A 87 24.52 5.67 21.41
CA GLU A 87 25.23 4.81 20.44
C GLU A 87 24.61 4.95 19.04
N ASN A 88 25.12 5.93 18.29
CA ASN A 88 24.82 6.15 16.89
C ASN A 88 25.77 5.32 16.02
N ARG A 89 25.39 5.10 14.76
CA ARG A 89 26.17 4.31 13.77
C ARG A 89 27.64 4.75 13.66
N LEU A 90 27.91 6.03 13.92
CA LEU A 90 29.23 6.62 13.97
C LEU A 90 29.76 6.61 15.41
N GLY A 91 30.79 5.81 15.66
CA GLY A 91 31.36 5.61 16.99
C GLY A 91 32.08 6.83 17.58
N PRO A 92 32.57 6.73 18.83
CA PRO A 92 33.21 7.86 19.53
C PRO A 92 34.40 8.49 18.78
N ALA A 93 35.13 7.69 17.99
CA ALA A 93 36.26 8.17 17.19
C ALA A 93 35.83 9.08 16.02
N GLU A 94 34.74 8.74 15.33
CA GLU A 94 34.13 9.59 14.29
C GLU A 94 33.63 10.90 14.90
N ARG A 95 32.97 10.82 16.06
CA ARG A 95 32.47 12.01 16.77
C ARG A 95 33.59 12.95 17.20
N GLU A 96 34.68 12.43 17.75
CA GLU A 96 35.83 13.24 18.15
C GLU A 96 36.52 13.89 16.92
N LYS A 97 36.57 13.18 15.79
CA LYS A 97 37.08 13.71 14.52
C LYS A 97 36.28 14.93 14.07
N TRP A 98 34.95 14.83 14.00
CA TRP A 98 34.08 15.94 13.59
C TRP A 98 34.01 17.04 14.65
N ALA A 99 34.08 16.70 15.93
CA ALA A 99 34.19 17.67 17.00
C ALA A 99 35.45 18.53 16.85
N SER A 100 36.59 17.90 16.58
CA SER A 100 37.86 18.58 16.36
C SER A 100 37.84 19.51 15.15
N PHE A 101 37.03 19.20 14.13
CA PHE A 101 36.85 20.05 12.95
C PHE A 101 35.92 21.24 13.19
N LEU A 102 34.82 21.05 13.93
CA LEU A 102 33.81 22.10 14.13
C LEU A 102 34.15 23.06 15.29
N LYS A 103 34.89 22.62 16.32
CA LYS A 103 35.27 23.46 17.47
C LYS A 103 36.05 24.75 17.12
N PRO A 104 36.97 24.77 16.13
CA PRO A 104 37.67 25.98 15.70
C PRO A 104 36.82 26.95 14.84
N GLY A 105 35.59 26.57 14.50
CA GLY A 105 34.71 27.29 13.58
C GLY A 105 34.90 26.85 12.12
N ALA A 106 33.96 26.09 11.56
CA ALA A 106 34.00 25.64 10.16
C ALA A 106 33.16 26.58 9.27
N PRO A 107 33.64 26.96 8.07
CA PRO A 107 32.82 27.70 7.11
C PRO A 107 31.71 26.80 6.54
N LEU A 108 30.49 27.34 6.43
CA LEU A 108 29.34 26.69 5.81
C LEU A 108 29.45 26.74 4.28
N GLY A 109 29.00 25.67 3.63
CA GLY A 109 29.06 25.47 2.19
C GLY A 109 30.13 24.47 1.76
N ALA A 110 30.46 24.49 0.48
CA ALA A 110 31.45 23.60 -0.11
C ALA A 110 32.87 23.95 0.37
N CYS A 111 33.64 22.94 0.73
CA CYS A 111 35.02 23.10 1.13
C CYS A 111 35.90 23.40 -0.10
N SER A 112 36.59 24.54 -0.08
CA SER A 112 37.38 25.03 -1.22
C SER A 112 38.89 25.04 -1.00
N ARG A 113 39.37 24.94 0.24
CA ARG A 113 40.82 24.90 0.59
C ARG A 113 41.06 24.05 1.83
N SER A 114 42.07 23.17 1.78
CA SER A 114 42.61 22.42 2.92
C SER A 114 41.57 21.63 3.72
N CYS A 115 40.74 20.86 3.02
CA CYS A 115 39.69 20.03 3.61
C CYS A 115 40.30 18.81 4.34
N PRO A 116 39.92 18.54 5.60
CA PRO A 116 40.29 17.30 6.27
C PRO A 116 39.73 16.08 5.51
N ASP A 117 40.37 14.91 5.68
CA ASP A 117 40.08 13.65 4.99
C ASP A 117 38.63 13.49 4.50
N GLN A 118 38.47 13.50 3.18
CA GLN A 118 37.23 13.21 2.44
C GLN A 118 36.08 14.22 2.66
N PHE A 119 36.27 15.34 3.37
CA PHE A 119 35.21 16.33 3.58
C PHE A 119 34.87 17.14 2.31
N LEU A 120 33.58 17.25 1.97
CA LEU A 120 33.08 17.97 0.80
C LEU A 120 32.35 19.27 1.17
N ALA A 121 31.41 19.22 2.11
CA ALA A 121 30.60 20.38 2.48
C ALA A 121 29.99 20.24 3.87
N VAL A 122 29.72 21.37 4.52
CA VAL A 122 28.87 21.42 5.73
C VAL A 122 27.73 22.39 5.48
N HIS A 123 26.50 21.95 5.74
CA HIS A 123 25.29 22.72 5.52
C HIS A 123 24.50 22.83 6.80
N TYR A 124 23.99 24.02 7.08
CA TYR A 124 23.04 24.24 8.15
C TYR A 124 21.66 24.52 7.54
N ASN A 125 20.67 23.73 7.96
CA ASN A 125 19.27 23.93 7.62
C ASN A 125 18.54 24.58 8.80
N LEU A 126 18.12 25.83 8.60
CA LEU A 126 17.45 26.64 9.61
C LEU A 126 16.03 26.15 9.94
N GLU A 127 15.32 25.55 8.98
CA GLU A 127 13.97 25.02 9.20
C GLU A 127 13.97 23.82 10.16
N ASN A 128 14.99 22.97 10.07
CA ASN A 128 15.07 21.71 10.79
C ASN A 128 16.12 21.70 11.91
N SER A 129 16.80 22.82 12.17
CA SER A 129 17.94 22.91 13.10
C SER A 129 18.95 21.77 12.93
N LEU A 130 19.34 21.53 11.66
CA LEU A 130 20.14 20.38 11.24
C LEU A 130 21.47 20.82 10.62
N VAL A 131 22.57 20.29 11.13
CA VAL A 131 23.91 20.38 10.56
C VAL A 131 24.19 19.10 9.78
N SER A 132 24.35 19.22 8.46
CA SER A 132 24.65 18.10 7.56
C SER A 132 26.07 18.23 7.02
N ILE A 133 26.90 17.25 7.33
CA ILE A 133 28.29 17.13 6.87
C ILE A 133 28.30 16.12 5.73
N VAL A 134 28.87 16.48 4.59
CA VAL A 134 28.97 15.61 3.40
C VAL A 134 30.43 15.28 3.17
N THR A 135 30.72 14.01 2.92
CA THR A 135 32.05 13.48 2.61
C THR A 135 32.08 12.76 1.25
N GLU A 136 33.27 12.45 0.74
CA GLU A 136 33.46 11.61 -0.45
C GLU A 136 32.93 10.18 -0.27
N ASN A 137 32.65 9.76 0.97
CA ASN A 137 32.01 8.48 1.26
C ASN A 137 30.48 8.52 1.18
N ALA A 138 29.85 9.67 0.95
CA ALA A 138 28.40 9.77 0.78
C ALA A 138 27.84 8.80 -0.28
N GLU A 139 28.66 8.46 -1.28
CA GLU A 139 28.33 7.54 -2.38
C GLU A 139 28.95 6.13 -2.19
N ARG A 140 29.79 5.93 -1.18
CA ARG A 140 30.32 4.60 -0.83
C ARG A 140 29.39 4.00 0.20
N ASP A 141 28.73 2.91 -0.18
CA ASP A 141 27.85 2.11 0.67
C ASP A 141 28.67 1.52 1.85
N VAL A 142 28.90 2.33 2.89
CA VAL A 142 29.46 1.86 4.16
C VAL A 142 28.41 0.93 4.74
N GLU A 143 28.74 -0.36 4.86
CA GLU A 143 27.89 -1.44 5.35
C GLU A 143 26.89 -0.96 6.41
N ALA A 144 25.70 -0.56 5.95
CA ALA A 144 24.65 -0.14 6.85
C ALA A 144 24.31 -1.33 7.75
N ILE A 145 24.04 -1.09 9.03
CA ILE A 145 23.37 -2.07 9.88
C ILE A 145 22.00 -2.32 9.21
N ARG A 146 21.92 -3.41 8.43
CA ARG A 146 20.78 -3.75 7.54
C ARG A 146 19.64 -4.43 8.29
N TYR A 147 19.97 -5.01 9.44
CA TYR A 147 19.05 -5.75 10.28
C TYR A 147 19.09 -5.15 11.68
N TYR A 148 17.92 -4.97 12.30
CA TYR A 148 17.89 -4.65 13.73
C TYR A 148 18.44 -5.83 14.54
N ASP A 149 19.27 -5.53 15.55
CA ASP A 149 19.75 -6.54 16.50
C ASP A 149 18.59 -7.03 17.36
N GLN A 150 18.48 -8.36 17.50
CA GLN A 150 17.49 -8.96 18.39
C GLN A 150 17.79 -8.60 19.84
N PRO A 151 16.77 -8.35 20.69
CA PRO A 151 17.01 -8.14 22.11
C PRO A 151 17.75 -9.36 22.69
N ASP A 152 18.83 -9.15 23.44
CA ASP A 152 19.66 -10.22 24.00
C ASP A 152 18.87 -11.22 24.88
N GLY A 153 17.78 -10.76 25.50
CA GLY A 153 16.86 -11.58 26.31
C GLY A 153 15.62 -12.09 25.57
N GLY A 154 15.46 -11.77 24.28
CA GLY A 154 14.24 -11.99 23.51
C GLY A 154 13.08 -11.10 23.98
N SER A 155 11.90 -11.30 23.38
CA SER A 155 10.69 -10.54 23.71
C SER A 155 9.60 -11.43 24.28
N HIS A 156 8.77 -10.84 25.14
CA HIS A 156 7.59 -11.47 25.72
C HIS A 156 6.38 -10.57 25.56
N GLY A 157 5.38 -11.03 24.84
CA GLY A 157 4.16 -10.27 24.64
C GLY A 157 3.16 -11.01 23.76
N LEU A 158 1.93 -10.52 23.76
CA LEU A 158 0.84 -11.02 22.92
C LEU A 158 0.10 -9.82 22.34
N MET A 159 -0.12 -9.84 21.05
CA MET A 159 -1.02 -8.94 20.34
C MET A 159 -2.15 -9.76 19.74
N VAL A 160 -3.38 -9.30 19.89
CA VAL A 160 -4.57 -9.92 19.32
C VAL A 160 -5.36 -8.84 18.60
N ARG A 161 -5.35 -8.89 17.28
CA ARG A 161 -6.20 -8.07 16.42
C ARG A 161 -7.54 -8.75 16.24
N ASN A 162 -8.61 -7.97 16.39
CA ASN A 162 -9.98 -8.38 16.19
C ASN A 162 -10.56 -7.53 15.07
N GLN A 163 -11.02 -8.19 14.01
CA GLN A 163 -11.69 -7.55 12.88
C GLN A 163 -13.10 -8.09 12.77
N LEU A 164 -14.08 -7.21 12.78
CA LEU A 164 -15.48 -7.56 12.52
C LEU A 164 -15.95 -6.79 11.30
N ASN A 165 -16.33 -7.52 10.26
CA ASN A 165 -16.97 -6.97 9.07
C ASN A 165 -18.38 -7.53 9.00
N LEU A 166 -19.39 -6.67 8.88
CA LEU A 166 -20.78 -7.04 8.72
C LEU A 166 -21.33 -6.39 7.46
N ASN A 167 -22.19 -7.09 6.74
CA ASN A 167 -22.92 -6.55 5.60
C ASN A 167 -24.30 -7.18 5.48
N GLY A 168 -25.30 -6.41 5.06
CA GLY A 168 -26.67 -6.93 4.89
C GLY A 168 -27.65 -5.86 4.47
N GLY A 169 -28.91 -6.22 4.29
CA GLY A 169 -29.92 -5.28 3.84
C GLY A 169 -31.32 -5.86 3.68
N GLN A 170 -32.22 -5.07 3.10
CA GLN A 170 -33.51 -5.53 2.64
C GLN A 170 -33.32 -6.49 1.46
N ASP A 171 -33.90 -7.69 1.58
CA ASP A 171 -33.73 -8.80 0.64
C ASP A 171 -32.26 -9.26 0.48
N GLN A 172 -31.43 -9.00 1.49
CA GLN A 172 -30.05 -9.45 1.56
C GLN A 172 -29.75 -9.98 2.97
N ASP A 173 -29.48 -11.28 3.07
CA ASP A 173 -29.11 -11.91 4.34
C ASP A 173 -27.89 -11.27 4.98
N LEU A 174 -27.89 -11.22 6.31
CA LEU A 174 -26.76 -10.74 7.08
C LEU A 174 -25.55 -11.66 6.83
N GLY A 175 -24.57 -11.13 6.14
CA GLY A 175 -23.22 -11.65 6.05
C GLY A 175 -22.34 -11.03 7.11
N GLY A 176 -21.31 -11.77 7.49
CA GLY A 176 -20.33 -11.26 8.44
C GLY A 176 -19.06 -12.07 8.46
N ARG A 177 -17.98 -11.43 8.89
CA ARG A 177 -16.69 -12.05 9.14
C ARG A 177 -16.15 -11.55 10.47
N PHE A 178 -15.69 -12.47 11.27
CA PHE A 178 -14.81 -12.19 12.40
C PHE A 178 -13.43 -12.76 12.12
N GLY A 179 -12.44 -11.89 11.99
CA GLY A 179 -11.02 -12.25 11.88
C GLY A 179 -10.32 -12.03 13.21
N LEU A 180 -9.55 -13.03 13.65
CA LEU A 180 -8.67 -12.94 14.80
C LEU A 180 -7.24 -13.23 14.33
N GLU A 181 -6.36 -12.24 14.44
CA GLU A 181 -4.94 -12.36 14.15
C GLU A 181 -4.19 -12.16 15.46
N ALA A 182 -3.55 -13.21 15.95
CA ALA A 182 -2.76 -13.17 17.16
C ALA A 182 -1.28 -13.39 16.85
N SER A 183 -0.43 -12.53 17.41
CA SER A 183 1.02 -12.66 17.37
C SER A 183 1.56 -12.62 18.79
N ALA A 184 2.26 -13.66 19.18
CA ALA A 184 2.95 -13.73 20.45
C ALA A 184 4.46 -13.76 20.24
N SER A 185 5.20 -13.30 21.24
CA SER A 185 6.64 -13.47 21.33
C SER A 185 6.99 -14.17 22.63
N LEU A 186 7.89 -15.15 22.53
CA LEU A 186 8.45 -15.86 23.67
C LEU A 186 9.94 -16.10 23.42
N GLY A 187 10.77 -15.26 24.03
CA GLY A 187 12.21 -15.26 23.76
C GLY A 187 12.47 -14.83 22.31
N ASN A 188 13.20 -15.65 21.55
CA ASN A 188 13.54 -15.36 20.14
C ASN A 188 12.59 -16.07 19.16
N TRP A 189 11.45 -16.55 19.66
CA TRP A 189 10.41 -17.18 18.85
C TRP A 189 9.16 -16.32 18.83
N SER A 190 8.57 -16.17 17.66
CA SER A 190 7.23 -15.62 17.47
C SER A 190 6.24 -16.75 17.20
N GLN A 191 5.04 -16.64 17.74
CA GLN A 191 3.93 -17.53 17.45
C GLN A 191 2.83 -16.76 16.77
N THR A 192 2.32 -17.28 15.65
CA THR A 192 1.27 -16.64 14.86
C THR A 192 0.06 -17.55 14.82
N LEU A 193 -1.12 -16.97 15.06
CA LEU A 193 -2.42 -17.60 14.88
C LEU A 193 -3.28 -16.67 14.02
N ASN A 194 -3.83 -17.21 12.93
CA ASN A 194 -4.83 -16.54 12.12
C ASN A 194 -6.09 -17.42 12.06
N LEU A 195 -7.16 -16.94 12.70
CA LEU A 195 -8.46 -17.58 12.76
C LEU A 195 -9.48 -16.71 12.04
N GLN A 196 -10.32 -17.35 11.23
CA GLN A 196 -11.43 -16.69 10.58
C GLN A 196 -12.72 -17.44 10.86
N LEU A 197 -13.73 -16.68 11.25
CA LEU A 197 -15.13 -17.08 11.28
C LEU A 197 -15.87 -16.23 10.25
N ALA A 198 -16.72 -16.84 9.45
CA ALA A 198 -17.50 -16.14 8.44
C ALA A 198 -18.88 -16.75 8.30
N ARG A 199 -19.86 -15.88 8.11
CA ARG A 199 -21.16 -16.22 7.56
C ARG A 199 -21.23 -15.57 6.20
N LEU A 200 -21.17 -16.39 5.16
CA LEU A 200 -21.27 -15.94 3.78
C LEU A 200 -22.75 -15.60 3.55
N GLY A 201 -23.13 -14.32 3.66
CA GLY A 201 -24.51 -13.84 3.57
C GLY A 201 -25.30 -14.60 2.50
N GLY A 202 -26.34 -15.30 2.92
CA GLY A 202 -27.14 -16.24 2.17
C GLY A 202 -28.07 -17.05 3.11
N PRO A 203 -28.81 -18.03 2.56
CA PRO A 203 -29.89 -18.76 3.25
C PRO A 203 -29.33 -19.79 4.24
N ASP A 204 -28.10 -20.23 3.99
CA ASP A 204 -27.41 -21.20 4.80
C ASP A 204 -26.93 -20.49 6.06
N ASP A 205 -27.49 -20.89 7.19
CA ASP A 205 -27.02 -20.51 8.53
C ASP A 205 -25.64 -21.13 8.87
N LYS A 206 -24.92 -21.68 7.88
CA LYS A 206 -23.63 -22.33 8.08
C LYS A 206 -22.60 -21.29 8.50
N LEU A 207 -22.15 -21.39 9.74
CA LEU A 207 -20.96 -20.69 10.21
C LEU A 207 -19.73 -21.37 9.62
N TYR A 208 -19.07 -20.67 8.71
CA TYR A 208 -17.76 -21.08 8.22
C TYR A 208 -16.69 -20.70 9.23
N HIS A 209 -15.79 -21.62 9.48
CA HIS A 209 -14.60 -21.39 10.30
C HIS A 209 -13.40 -21.97 9.57
N ALA A 210 -12.26 -21.33 9.75
CA ALA A 210 -10.97 -21.81 9.27
C ALA A 210 -9.86 -21.22 10.13
N VAL A 211 -8.99 -22.08 10.65
CA VAL A 211 -7.64 -21.63 11.00
C VAL A 211 -6.88 -21.54 9.69
N GLN A 212 -6.26 -20.40 9.42
CA GLN A 212 -5.49 -20.15 8.20
C GLN A 212 -4.01 -20.40 8.45
N GLU A 213 -3.52 -20.02 9.64
CA GLU A 213 -2.14 -20.20 10.06
C GLU A 213 -2.10 -20.44 11.57
N LEU A 214 -1.23 -21.36 11.99
CA LEU A 214 -0.86 -21.62 13.38
C LEU A 214 0.58 -22.15 13.38
N HIS A 215 1.56 -21.26 13.52
CA HIS A 215 2.97 -21.63 13.43
C HIS A 215 3.82 -20.90 14.46
N THR A 216 5.00 -21.47 14.72
CA THR A 216 6.08 -20.82 15.45
C THR A 216 7.21 -20.51 14.48
N GLN A 217 7.80 -19.33 14.60
CA GLN A 217 8.86 -18.84 13.73
C GLN A 217 10.01 -18.29 14.57
N ARG A 218 11.23 -18.59 14.15
CA ARG A 218 12.44 -17.99 14.67
C ARG A 218 13.09 -17.17 13.56
N GLU A 219 13.29 -15.89 13.82
CA GLU A 219 14.10 -15.03 12.98
C GLU A 219 15.58 -15.25 13.27
N LEU A 220 16.36 -15.35 12.21
CA LEU A 220 17.82 -15.38 12.21
C LEU A 220 18.31 -14.20 11.38
N GLN A 221 19.61 -13.93 11.40
CA GLN A 221 20.18 -12.89 10.56
C GLN A 221 20.03 -13.28 9.07
N GLY A 222 19.16 -12.57 8.34
CA GLY A 222 18.89 -12.79 6.91
C GLY A 222 18.08 -14.04 6.57
N SER A 223 17.64 -14.85 7.55
CA SER A 223 16.82 -16.04 7.32
C SER A 223 15.81 -16.28 8.44
N PHE A 224 14.83 -17.15 8.19
CA PHE A 224 13.85 -17.57 9.19
C PHE A 224 13.67 -19.07 9.17
N PHE A 225 13.29 -19.63 10.31
CA PHE A 225 12.84 -21.01 10.44
C PHE A 225 11.42 -21.04 10.99
N ARG A 226 10.51 -21.72 10.28
CA ARG A 226 9.08 -21.82 10.63
C ARG A 226 8.66 -23.28 10.78
N LEU A 227 7.88 -23.57 11.81
CA LEU A 227 7.31 -24.89 12.09
C LEU A 227 5.84 -24.76 12.49
N GLY A 228 4.99 -25.62 11.93
CA GLY A 228 3.58 -25.69 12.29
C GLY A 228 2.67 -25.70 11.06
N TYR A 229 1.47 -25.16 11.22
CA TYR A 229 0.45 -25.05 10.19
C TYR A 229 0.54 -23.68 9.51
N PHE A 230 0.82 -23.66 8.21
CA PHE A 230 0.98 -22.41 7.47
C PHE A 230 0.57 -22.58 6.00
N THR A 231 0.28 -21.46 5.36
CA THR A 231 0.26 -21.42 3.90
C THR A 231 1.71 -21.31 3.42
N PRO A 232 2.24 -22.21 2.57
CA PRO A 232 3.62 -22.17 2.12
C PRO A 232 3.89 -21.01 1.15
N ASN A 233 3.81 -19.78 1.65
CA ASN A 233 4.03 -18.55 0.90
C ASN A 233 5.52 -18.15 0.92
N SER A 234 5.96 -17.43 -0.11
CA SER A 234 7.30 -16.87 -0.18
C SER A 234 7.23 -15.36 0.00
N GLU A 235 7.30 -14.90 1.25
CA GLU A 235 7.37 -13.46 1.55
C GLU A 235 8.68 -12.87 1.01
N GLY A 236 8.62 -11.74 0.29
CA GLY A 236 9.81 -11.04 -0.22
C GLY A 236 10.61 -11.74 -1.33
N LEU A 237 10.05 -12.81 -1.92
CA LEU A 237 10.64 -13.65 -2.97
C LEU A 237 9.78 -13.64 -4.24
N THR A 238 10.24 -14.26 -5.33
CA THR A 238 9.50 -14.27 -6.59
C THR A 238 8.09 -14.80 -6.45
N ARG A 239 7.17 -14.32 -7.28
CA ARG A 239 5.79 -14.78 -7.32
C ARG A 239 5.73 -16.31 -7.33
N GLN A 240 5.11 -16.89 -6.32
CA GLN A 240 4.81 -18.31 -6.34
C GLN A 240 3.74 -18.61 -7.40
N PRO A 241 3.81 -19.78 -8.04
CA PRO A 241 2.74 -20.26 -8.91
C PRO A 241 1.41 -20.28 -8.14
N ARG A 242 0.31 -20.09 -8.86
CA ARG A 242 -1.02 -19.86 -8.26
C ARG A 242 -1.49 -21.02 -7.37
N THR A 243 -2.07 -20.67 -6.22
CA THR A 243 -2.87 -21.56 -5.36
C THR A 243 -4.11 -22.07 -6.08
N PHE A 244 -4.57 -23.28 -5.74
CA PHE A 244 -5.68 -23.90 -6.45
C PHE A 244 -7.04 -23.43 -5.93
N GLY A 245 -7.86 -22.84 -6.82
CA GLY A 245 -9.22 -22.42 -6.49
C GLY A 245 -9.27 -21.23 -5.52
N THR A 246 -10.30 -21.22 -4.66
CA THR A 246 -10.61 -20.13 -3.73
C THR A 246 -10.23 -20.46 -2.28
N SER A 247 -9.25 -21.33 -2.05
CA SER A 247 -8.80 -21.68 -0.69
C SER A 247 -7.28 -21.68 -0.65
N PRO A 248 -6.66 -21.15 0.42
CA PRO A 248 -5.22 -21.26 0.58
C PRO A 248 -4.83 -22.72 0.72
N ASP A 249 -3.72 -23.08 0.08
CA ASP A 249 -3.16 -24.41 0.16
C ASP A 249 -2.30 -24.49 1.43
N THR A 250 -2.90 -24.93 2.53
CA THR A 250 -2.25 -24.97 3.85
C THR A 250 -1.58 -26.32 4.10
N ALA A 251 -0.43 -26.29 4.76
CA ALA A 251 0.32 -27.48 5.12
C ALA A 251 0.76 -27.45 6.59
N VAL A 252 0.85 -28.62 7.20
CA VAL A 252 1.62 -28.81 8.44
C VAL A 252 3.01 -29.26 8.06
N GLY A 253 4.04 -28.53 8.49
CA GLY A 253 5.41 -28.91 8.19
C GLY A 253 6.45 -27.94 8.68
N VAL A 254 7.54 -27.86 7.93
CA VAL A 254 8.67 -26.97 8.18
C VAL A 254 8.94 -26.11 6.96
N MET A 255 9.41 -24.89 7.21
CA MET A 255 9.84 -23.95 6.17
C MET A 255 11.10 -23.23 6.64
N TYR A 256 12.03 -23.04 5.72
CA TYR A 256 13.26 -22.28 5.92
C TYR A 256 13.48 -21.37 4.71
N GLY A 257 13.75 -20.10 4.95
CA GLY A 257 13.94 -19.15 3.86
C GLY A 257 14.63 -17.86 4.27
N SER A 258 14.93 -17.03 3.28
CA SER A 258 15.46 -15.69 3.48
C SER A 258 14.40 -14.77 4.10
N SER A 259 14.82 -13.89 5.01
CA SER A 259 13.93 -13.00 5.74
C SER A 259 14.39 -11.55 5.62
N ASP A 260 13.42 -10.66 5.36
CA ASP A 260 13.57 -9.21 5.44
C ASP A 260 12.72 -8.62 6.58
N SER A 261 12.17 -9.45 7.47
CA SER A 261 11.33 -8.95 8.57
C SER A 261 12.10 -8.01 9.50
N LEU A 262 13.43 -8.13 9.54
CA LEU A 262 14.37 -7.24 10.22
C LEU A 262 14.79 -6.00 9.39
N ALA A 263 14.38 -5.92 8.12
CA ALA A 263 14.74 -4.81 7.24
C ALA A 263 13.79 -3.61 7.46
N ILE A 264 14.36 -2.41 7.49
CA ILE A 264 13.60 -1.16 7.63
C ILE A 264 12.71 -0.97 6.40
N ASN A 265 11.40 -1.21 6.52
CA ASN A 265 10.46 -1.04 5.41
C ASN A 265 9.26 -0.18 5.82
N SER A 266 8.80 0.66 4.89
CA SER A 266 7.62 1.51 5.05
C SER A 266 6.45 0.97 4.23
N PRO A 267 5.20 1.24 4.61
CA PRO A 267 4.03 0.90 3.79
C PRO A 267 4.08 1.63 2.43
N MET A 268 4.40 0.91 1.36
CA MET A 268 4.43 1.45 0.00
C MET A 268 3.18 1.00 -0.79
N PRO A 269 2.70 1.80 -1.76
CA PRO A 269 1.73 1.31 -2.75
C PRO A 269 2.39 0.27 -3.68
N SER A 270 1.59 -0.51 -4.40
CA SER A 270 2.10 -1.35 -5.48
C SER A 270 2.79 -0.51 -6.55
N VAL A 271 3.93 -0.99 -7.06
CA VAL A 271 4.70 -0.33 -8.12
C VAL A 271 3.85 -0.16 -9.37
N TYR A 272 3.00 -1.14 -9.67
CA TYR A 272 2.07 -1.12 -10.78
C TYR A 272 0.66 -0.85 -10.24
N PRO A 273 0.05 0.31 -10.57
CA PRO A 273 -1.27 0.66 -10.07
C PRO A 273 -2.35 -0.31 -10.57
N ILE A 274 -3.24 -0.72 -9.67
CA ILE A 274 -4.42 -1.51 -10.03
C ILE A 274 -5.58 -0.56 -10.33
N TYR A 275 -6.17 -0.71 -11.51
CA TYR A 275 -7.28 0.14 -11.97
C TYR A 275 -8.60 -0.60 -11.94
N VAL A 276 -9.60 0.05 -11.36
CA VAL A 276 -10.99 -0.38 -11.41
C VAL A 276 -11.82 0.70 -12.07
N THR A 277 -12.85 0.30 -12.80
CA THR A 277 -13.69 1.26 -13.49
C THR A 277 -15.16 1.01 -13.20
N ALA A 278 -15.70 1.77 -12.25
CA ALA A 278 -17.10 1.63 -11.83
C ALA A 278 -18.03 2.47 -12.72
N ASN A 279 -19.23 1.96 -12.98
CA ASN A 279 -20.29 2.68 -13.69
C ASN A 279 -21.07 3.60 -12.75
N ARG A 280 -21.22 3.23 -11.48
CA ARG A 280 -21.82 4.03 -10.39
C ARG A 280 -20.89 4.00 -9.16
N GLN A 281 -21.25 4.78 -8.14
CA GLN A 281 -20.70 4.55 -6.81
C GLN A 281 -20.95 3.09 -6.39
N GLY A 282 -19.91 2.44 -5.91
CA GLY A 282 -19.94 1.05 -5.50
C GLY A 282 -18.84 0.73 -4.49
N SER A 283 -18.57 -0.56 -4.33
CA SER A 283 -17.45 -1.04 -3.53
C SER A 283 -16.63 -2.05 -4.33
N VAL A 284 -15.36 -2.14 -4.00
CA VAL A 284 -14.44 -3.14 -4.52
C VAL A 284 -14.04 -4.04 -3.37
N GLU A 285 -14.28 -5.32 -3.53
CA GLU A 285 -13.77 -6.35 -2.65
C GLU A 285 -12.49 -6.94 -3.27
N ILE A 286 -11.42 -6.96 -2.51
CA ILE A 286 -10.12 -7.52 -2.88
C ILE A 286 -9.98 -8.85 -2.15
N TRP A 287 -9.98 -9.95 -2.89
CA TRP A 287 -9.86 -11.30 -2.38
C TRP A 287 -8.47 -11.87 -2.70
N ARG A 288 -7.87 -12.58 -1.75
CA ARG A 288 -6.62 -13.33 -1.93
C ARG A 288 -6.85 -14.75 -1.42
N ASP A 289 -6.54 -15.75 -2.24
CA ASP A 289 -6.74 -17.16 -1.90
C ASP A 289 -8.19 -17.46 -1.45
N GLY A 290 -9.16 -16.74 -2.03
CA GLY A 290 -10.58 -16.78 -1.65
C GLY A 290 -10.92 -16.23 -0.27
N LEU A 291 -10.02 -15.45 0.33
CA LEU A 291 -10.25 -14.66 1.53
C LEU A 291 -10.35 -13.17 1.18
N LEU A 292 -11.41 -12.52 1.63
CA LEU A 292 -11.55 -11.06 1.50
C LEU A 292 -10.45 -10.37 2.33
N ILE A 293 -9.50 -9.69 1.70
CA ILE A 293 -8.40 -9.02 2.42
C ILE A 293 -8.64 -7.53 2.61
N ASN A 294 -9.49 -6.92 1.78
CA ASN A 294 -9.82 -5.50 1.88
C ASN A 294 -11.11 -5.19 1.11
N THR A 295 -11.88 -4.22 1.58
CA THR A 295 -13.03 -3.65 0.86
C THR A 295 -12.88 -2.15 0.79
N GLN A 296 -13.03 -1.57 -0.41
CA GLN A 296 -12.86 -0.12 -0.63
C GLN A 296 -14.10 0.44 -1.32
N SER A 297 -14.65 1.56 -0.84
CA SER A 297 -15.65 2.29 -1.61
C SER A 297 -14.99 2.97 -2.81
N VAL A 298 -15.61 2.85 -3.99
CA VAL A 298 -15.11 3.46 -5.22
C VAL A 298 -16.20 4.36 -5.83
N PRO A 299 -15.86 5.60 -6.20
CA PRO A 299 -16.75 6.43 -6.99
C PRO A 299 -16.81 5.92 -8.44
N ALA A 300 -17.81 6.40 -9.18
CA ALA A 300 -17.92 6.13 -10.61
C ALA A 300 -16.67 6.59 -11.39
N GLY A 301 -16.36 5.92 -12.50
CA GLY A 301 -15.24 6.21 -13.39
C GLY A 301 -13.96 5.42 -13.07
N LEU A 302 -12.85 5.79 -13.73
CA LEU A 302 -11.54 5.11 -13.66
C LEU A 302 -10.79 5.43 -12.37
N GLN A 303 -10.79 4.52 -11.42
CA GLN A 303 -10.12 4.71 -10.14
C GLN A 303 -8.88 3.83 -10.03
N THR A 304 -7.90 4.33 -9.29
CA THR A 304 -6.77 3.53 -8.84
C THR A 304 -7.06 3.06 -7.42
N LEU A 305 -6.91 1.76 -7.17
CA LEU A 305 -7.10 1.19 -5.83
C LEU A 305 -5.96 1.59 -4.89
N ASP A 306 -6.29 1.86 -3.63
CA ASP A 306 -5.28 2.07 -2.61
C ASP A 306 -4.71 0.72 -2.17
N THR A 307 -3.47 0.45 -2.57
CA THR A 307 -2.76 -0.80 -2.27
C THR A 307 -1.79 -0.69 -1.10
N ARG A 308 -1.71 0.48 -0.44
CA ARG A 308 -0.93 0.66 0.80
C ARG A 308 -1.37 -0.28 1.93
N PRO A 309 -2.66 -0.44 2.26
CA PRO A 309 -3.09 -1.33 3.34
C PRO A 309 -2.94 -2.83 2.99
N LEU A 310 -2.66 -3.17 1.73
CA LEU A 310 -2.45 -4.56 1.34
C LEU A 310 -1.08 -5.05 1.79
N PRO A 311 -0.92 -6.36 2.11
CA PRO A 311 0.37 -6.95 2.45
C PRO A 311 1.47 -6.66 1.41
N GLY A 312 2.73 -6.59 1.85
CA GLY A 312 3.89 -6.60 0.96
C GLY A 312 4.03 -7.94 0.21
N GLY A 313 4.88 -7.97 -0.82
CA GLY A 313 5.15 -9.15 -1.63
C GLY A 313 4.62 -9.07 -3.07
N ILE A 314 4.74 -10.17 -3.80
CA ILE A 314 4.27 -10.32 -5.18
C ILE A 314 3.23 -11.43 -5.24
N TYR A 315 1.96 -11.09 -5.40
CA TYR A 315 0.84 -12.04 -5.35
C TYR A 315 -0.36 -11.56 -6.17
N GLU A 316 -1.21 -12.50 -6.58
CA GLU A 316 -2.45 -12.22 -7.32
C GLU A 316 -3.60 -11.96 -6.35
N VAL A 317 -4.51 -11.07 -6.74
CA VAL A 317 -5.75 -10.79 -6.04
C VAL A 317 -6.91 -10.84 -7.03
N GLU A 318 -8.03 -11.37 -6.56
CA GLU A 318 -9.30 -11.29 -7.27
C GLU A 318 -10.02 -10.02 -6.83
N VAL A 319 -10.20 -9.11 -7.79
CA VAL A 319 -10.86 -7.82 -7.59
C VAL A 319 -12.29 -7.94 -8.07
N ARG A 320 -13.24 -7.86 -7.14
CA ARG A 320 -14.68 -7.88 -7.40
C ARG A 320 -15.25 -6.48 -7.26
N LEU A 321 -15.78 -5.93 -8.34
CA LEU A 321 -16.53 -4.68 -8.32
C LEU A 321 -18.01 -4.99 -8.01
N ILE A 322 -18.56 -4.29 -7.02
CA ILE A 322 -19.94 -4.43 -6.56
C ILE A 322 -20.67 -3.11 -6.76
N GLU A 323 -21.78 -3.17 -7.50
CA GLU A 323 -22.64 -2.02 -7.79
C GLU A 323 -24.09 -2.41 -7.48
N ASP A 324 -24.76 -1.59 -6.66
CA ASP A 324 -26.10 -1.87 -6.11
C ASP A 324 -26.22 -3.25 -5.44
N GLY A 325 -25.20 -3.66 -4.68
CA GLY A 325 -25.19 -4.94 -3.99
C GLY A 325 -25.02 -6.17 -4.89
N GLN A 326 -24.68 -5.98 -6.18
CA GLN A 326 -24.39 -7.08 -7.10
C GLN A 326 -22.98 -6.99 -7.65
N ILE A 327 -22.31 -8.14 -7.79
CA ILE A 327 -20.99 -8.22 -8.45
C ILE A 327 -21.18 -7.92 -9.95
N THR A 328 -20.54 -6.87 -10.44
CA THR A 328 -20.63 -6.41 -11.83
C THR A 328 -19.37 -6.69 -12.65
N SER A 329 -18.23 -6.90 -11.98
CA SER A 329 -16.98 -7.31 -12.63
C SER A 329 -16.13 -8.13 -11.66
N THR A 330 -15.50 -9.18 -12.17
CA THR A 330 -14.49 -9.97 -11.45
C THR A 330 -13.25 -10.05 -12.32
N THR A 331 -12.13 -9.56 -11.81
CA THR A 331 -10.84 -9.51 -12.54
C THR A 331 -9.72 -10.04 -11.65
N GLN A 332 -8.71 -10.64 -12.28
CA GLN A 332 -7.48 -11.02 -11.60
C GLN A 332 -6.43 -9.94 -11.82
N GLU A 333 -5.85 -9.44 -10.74
CA GLU A 333 -4.85 -8.36 -10.75
C GLU A 333 -3.62 -8.76 -9.93
N LEU A 334 -2.44 -8.33 -10.36
CA LEU A 334 -1.19 -8.62 -9.66
C LEU A 334 -0.80 -7.45 -8.76
N VAL A 335 -0.72 -7.72 -7.45
CA VAL A 335 -0.09 -6.83 -6.47
C VAL A 335 1.41 -7.09 -6.48
N TYR A 336 2.17 -6.04 -6.81
CA TYR A 336 3.62 -6.09 -6.86
C TYR A 336 4.20 -5.04 -5.91
N LYS A 337 4.65 -5.51 -4.76
CA LYS A 337 5.25 -4.73 -3.66
C LYS A 337 6.52 -5.44 -3.16
N PRO A 338 7.58 -5.57 -3.98
CA PRO A 338 8.79 -6.26 -3.58
C PRO A 338 9.49 -5.51 -2.45
N ASN A 339 10.22 -6.25 -1.62
CA ASN A 339 11.20 -5.63 -0.74
C ASN A 339 12.42 -5.24 -1.60
N ASN A 340 12.99 -4.05 -1.37
CA ASN A 340 14.06 -3.45 -2.18
C ASN A 340 15.41 -4.22 -2.09
N TRP A 341 15.46 -5.45 -2.61
CA TRP A 341 16.65 -6.28 -2.62
C TRP A 341 17.54 -5.99 -3.83
N ARG A 342 18.66 -5.32 -3.59
CA ARG A 342 19.66 -5.00 -4.63
C ARG A 342 21.10 -5.27 -4.18
N ASN A 343 21.26 -6.05 -3.11
CA ASN A 343 22.56 -6.30 -2.48
C ASN A 343 23.39 -7.34 -3.25
N LEU A 344 24.58 -6.97 -3.71
CA LEU A 344 25.50 -7.88 -4.39
C LEU A 344 26.23 -8.87 -3.46
N ASP A 345 26.23 -8.62 -2.15
CA ASP A 345 26.83 -9.51 -1.15
C ASP A 345 25.90 -10.69 -0.83
N GLU A 346 24.59 -10.47 -0.95
CA GLU A 346 23.55 -11.48 -0.77
C GLU A 346 22.82 -11.68 -2.10
N ARG A 347 23.47 -12.35 -3.06
CA ARG A 347 22.91 -12.56 -4.40
C ARG A 347 21.80 -13.60 -4.47
N TRP A 348 21.59 -14.35 -3.40
CA TRP A 348 20.61 -15.42 -3.35
C TRP A 348 19.57 -15.13 -2.30
N ARG A 349 18.31 -15.29 -2.68
CA ARG A 349 17.22 -15.50 -1.73
C ARG A 349 16.56 -16.81 -2.04
N TYR A 350 16.08 -17.49 -1.01
CA TYR A 350 15.48 -18.80 -1.17
C TYR A 350 14.39 -19.01 -0.12
N ASN A 351 13.45 -19.90 -0.43
CA ASN A 351 12.50 -20.42 0.53
C ASN A 351 12.20 -21.86 0.14
N VAL A 352 12.34 -22.77 1.11
CA VAL A 352 12.12 -24.21 0.96
C VAL A 352 11.16 -24.65 2.05
N PHE A 353 10.18 -25.46 1.68
CA PHE A 353 9.23 -26.06 2.62
C PHE A 353 8.96 -27.52 2.29
N ALA A 354 8.58 -28.27 3.31
CA ALA A 354 8.10 -29.64 3.19
C ALA A 354 7.10 -29.93 4.31
N GLY A 355 6.06 -30.71 4.00
CA GLY A 355 5.01 -31.03 4.94
C GLY A 355 3.91 -31.90 4.34
N GLU A 356 2.77 -31.90 5.00
CA GLU A 356 1.57 -32.60 4.59
C GLU A 356 0.42 -31.60 4.49
N GLU A 357 -0.36 -31.68 3.42
CA GLU A 357 -1.56 -30.87 3.27
C GLU A 357 -2.57 -31.27 4.34
N GLN A 358 -2.99 -30.29 5.12
CA GLN A 358 -3.83 -30.52 6.28
C GLN A 358 -4.89 -29.44 6.33
N LYS A 359 -6.04 -29.79 6.89
CA LYS A 359 -7.15 -28.88 7.13
C LYS A 359 -7.31 -28.73 8.64
N LEU A 360 -6.88 -27.59 9.18
CA LEU A 360 -6.97 -27.35 10.62
C LEU A 360 -8.23 -26.54 10.95
N LEU A 361 -9.15 -27.14 11.72
CA LEU A 361 -10.40 -26.52 12.18
C LEU A 361 -11.07 -25.70 11.06
N SER A 362 -11.27 -26.34 9.92
CA SER A 362 -11.93 -25.72 8.77
C SER A 362 -13.09 -26.57 8.29
N ASN A 363 -14.21 -25.93 7.96
CA ASN A 363 -15.39 -26.56 7.36
C ASN A 363 -15.68 -26.08 5.93
N TRP A 364 -14.65 -25.54 5.26
CA TRP A 364 -14.69 -25.19 3.84
C TRP A 364 -14.57 -26.45 2.98
N ASP A 365 -15.46 -26.63 2.00
CA ASP A 365 -15.64 -27.90 1.29
C ASP A 365 -14.59 -28.18 0.18
N THR A 366 -13.58 -27.29 0.01
CA THR A 366 -12.65 -27.28 -1.14
C THR A 366 -11.18 -27.55 -0.82
N GLN A 367 -10.83 -27.95 0.41
CA GLN A 367 -9.43 -28.10 0.83
C GLN A 367 -9.01 -29.58 0.85
N ALA A 368 -8.01 -29.93 0.03
CA ALA A 368 -7.41 -31.27 0.02
C ALA A 368 -6.63 -31.52 1.33
N SER A 369 -6.58 -32.76 1.78
CA SER A 369 -5.86 -33.16 3.00
C SER A 369 -5.24 -34.54 2.86
N GLY A 370 -4.08 -34.76 3.48
CA GLY A 370 -3.40 -36.05 3.57
C GLY A 370 -2.35 -36.29 2.48
N SER A 371 -2.19 -35.38 1.52
CA SER A 371 -1.18 -35.50 0.47
C SER A 371 0.13 -34.82 0.90
N PRO A 372 1.31 -35.42 0.62
CA PRO A 372 2.59 -34.77 0.88
C PRO A 372 2.75 -33.54 -0.02
N THR A 373 3.30 -32.46 0.54
CA THR A 373 3.62 -31.24 -0.19
C THR A 373 5.06 -30.80 0.09
N ALA A 374 5.72 -30.30 -0.94
CA ALA A 374 7.05 -29.73 -0.81
C ALA A 374 7.26 -28.69 -1.91
N GLY A 375 8.11 -27.71 -1.67
CA GLY A 375 8.45 -26.74 -2.68
C GLY A 375 9.69 -25.94 -2.34
N ALA A 376 10.27 -25.35 -3.38
CA ALA A 376 11.40 -24.46 -3.29
C ALA A 376 11.18 -23.27 -4.23
N SER A 377 11.61 -22.10 -3.78
CA SER A 377 11.69 -20.88 -4.58
C SER A 377 13.04 -20.24 -4.35
N VAL A 378 13.63 -19.69 -5.42
CA VAL A 378 14.96 -19.10 -5.41
C VAL A 378 14.95 -17.86 -6.29
N ASN A 379 15.44 -16.75 -5.75
CA ASN A 379 15.78 -15.58 -6.52
C ASN A 379 17.30 -15.44 -6.59
N TYR A 380 17.80 -15.01 -7.75
CA TYR A 380 19.19 -14.69 -7.98
C TYR A 380 19.32 -13.26 -8.49
N LEU A 381 20.05 -12.42 -7.75
CA LEU A 381 20.43 -11.08 -8.18
C LEU A 381 21.58 -11.18 -9.18
N LEU A 382 21.22 -11.32 -10.47
CA LEU A 382 22.17 -11.39 -11.57
C LEU A 382 22.93 -10.07 -11.75
N HIS A 383 22.23 -8.95 -11.51
CA HIS A 383 22.75 -7.58 -11.60
C HIS A 383 21.98 -6.71 -10.59
N PRO A 384 22.49 -5.56 -10.09
CA PRO A 384 21.72 -4.67 -9.19
C PRO A 384 20.38 -4.15 -9.72
N ARG A 385 20.09 -4.46 -11.00
CA ARG A 385 18.87 -4.10 -11.72
C ARG A 385 18.15 -5.31 -12.33
N VAL A 386 18.66 -6.53 -12.15
CA VAL A 386 18.10 -7.76 -12.74
C VAL A 386 18.04 -8.84 -11.68
N ILE A 387 16.84 -9.25 -11.32
CA ILE A 387 16.56 -10.37 -10.43
C ILE A 387 15.90 -11.48 -11.26
N LEU A 388 16.46 -12.68 -11.20
CA LEU A 388 15.88 -13.88 -11.80
C LEU A 388 15.23 -14.74 -10.73
N GLY A 389 14.09 -15.33 -11.06
CA GLY A 389 13.30 -16.17 -10.17
C GLY A 389 13.07 -17.55 -10.72
N LEU A 390 13.13 -18.54 -9.83
CA LEU A 390 12.76 -19.93 -10.10
C LEU A 390 11.92 -20.46 -8.94
N SER A 391 10.87 -21.20 -9.25
CA SER A 391 10.02 -21.85 -8.24
C SER A 391 9.55 -23.21 -8.75
N ALA A 392 9.47 -24.16 -7.83
CA ALA A 392 8.87 -25.47 -8.06
C ALA A 392 8.17 -25.92 -6.77
N ARG A 393 6.94 -26.42 -6.88
CA ARG A 393 6.20 -26.96 -5.74
C ARG A 393 5.27 -28.07 -6.17
N GLN A 394 5.06 -29.03 -5.29
CA GLN A 394 4.07 -30.09 -5.39
C GLN A 394 2.95 -29.81 -4.41
N ILE A 395 1.73 -29.64 -4.90
CA ILE A 395 0.57 -29.23 -4.11
C ILE A 395 -0.68 -29.87 -4.71
N ARG A 396 -1.57 -30.42 -3.91
CA ARG A 396 -2.72 -31.26 -4.29
C ARG A 396 -2.37 -32.36 -5.29
N GLU A 397 -1.22 -33.01 -5.07
CA GLU A 397 -0.65 -34.04 -5.97
C GLU A 397 -0.29 -33.53 -7.37
N LYS A 398 -0.29 -32.20 -7.58
CA LYS A 398 0.02 -31.56 -8.86
C LYS A 398 1.35 -30.82 -8.78
N LEU A 399 2.17 -30.98 -9.81
CA LEU A 399 3.41 -30.25 -9.94
C LEU A 399 3.19 -28.86 -10.53
N GLN A 400 3.80 -27.85 -9.91
CA GLN A 400 3.82 -26.47 -10.37
C GLN A 400 5.26 -25.99 -10.46
N TYR A 401 5.61 -25.29 -11.54
CA TYR A 401 6.90 -24.64 -11.68
C TYR A 401 6.76 -23.31 -12.39
N GLY A 402 7.60 -22.35 -12.03
CA GLY A 402 7.58 -21.02 -12.60
C GLY A 402 8.95 -20.35 -12.61
N THR A 403 9.10 -19.40 -13.51
CA THR A 403 10.27 -18.54 -13.61
C THR A 403 9.85 -17.10 -13.79
N SER A 404 10.62 -16.18 -13.23
CA SER A 404 10.36 -14.75 -13.38
C SER A 404 11.63 -13.95 -13.57
N ILE A 405 11.46 -12.73 -14.08
CA ILE A 405 12.48 -11.72 -14.22
C ILE A 405 11.90 -10.39 -13.74
N ASP A 406 12.64 -9.72 -12.87
CA ASP A 406 12.44 -8.34 -12.50
C ASP A 406 13.63 -7.55 -13.00
N TRP A 407 13.36 -6.59 -13.89
CA TRP A 407 14.38 -5.83 -14.59
C TRP A 407 14.07 -4.34 -14.54
N THR A 408 14.95 -3.59 -13.87
CA THR A 408 15.05 -2.14 -14.00
C THR A 408 15.96 -1.81 -15.19
N LEU A 409 15.41 -1.76 -16.42
CA LEU A 409 16.19 -1.49 -17.64
C LEU A 409 16.92 -0.14 -17.55
N ALA A 410 16.22 0.87 -17.06
CA ALA A 410 16.74 2.21 -16.80
C ALA A 410 16.08 2.77 -15.52
N ASN A 411 16.59 3.87 -14.97
CA ASN A 411 16.00 4.52 -13.78
C ASN A 411 14.53 4.91 -13.95
N HIS A 412 14.02 4.85 -15.18
CA HIS A 412 12.71 5.27 -15.57
C HIS A 412 11.96 4.18 -16.36
N ILE A 413 12.51 2.96 -16.48
CA ILE A 413 11.86 1.79 -17.09
C ILE A 413 12.04 0.59 -16.16
N THR A 414 10.93 0.07 -15.65
CA THR A 414 10.89 -1.21 -14.92
C THR A 414 10.02 -2.21 -15.65
N MET A 415 10.41 -3.49 -15.61
CA MET A 415 9.72 -4.59 -16.25
C MET A 415 9.73 -5.79 -15.31
N TYR A 416 8.57 -6.38 -15.11
CA TYR A 416 8.38 -7.64 -14.43
C TYR A 416 7.73 -8.64 -15.38
N ALA A 417 8.27 -9.84 -15.48
CA ALA A 417 7.64 -10.93 -16.22
C ALA A 417 7.74 -12.24 -15.42
N ASN A 418 6.69 -13.04 -15.47
CA ASN A 418 6.59 -14.32 -14.78
C ASN A 418 5.83 -15.32 -15.66
N VAL A 419 6.40 -16.51 -15.83
CA VAL A 419 5.81 -17.60 -16.60
C VAL A 419 5.79 -18.82 -15.70
N TYR A 420 4.63 -19.46 -15.59
CA TYR A 420 4.48 -20.65 -14.78
C TYR A 420 3.61 -21.68 -15.48
N LYS A 421 3.83 -22.95 -15.14
CA LYS A 421 3.02 -24.07 -15.60
C LYS A 421 2.58 -24.89 -14.41
N THR A 422 1.32 -25.28 -14.47
CA THR A 422 0.65 -26.09 -13.46
C THR A 422 0.06 -27.31 -14.14
N GLU A 423 0.37 -28.48 -13.61
CA GLU A 423 -0.20 -29.74 -14.05
C GLU A 423 -1.74 -29.67 -14.03
N ASP A 424 -2.39 -30.18 -15.08
CA ASP A 424 -3.83 -30.07 -15.39
C ASP A 424 -4.44 -28.68 -15.61
N TYR A 425 -3.78 -27.58 -15.21
CA TYR A 425 -4.32 -26.21 -15.33
C TYR A 425 -3.61 -25.35 -16.38
N GLY A 426 -2.57 -25.88 -17.03
CA GLY A 426 -1.92 -25.24 -18.16
C GLY A 426 -0.86 -24.21 -17.76
N THR A 427 -0.68 -23.19 -18.61
CA THR A 427 0.40 -22.19 -18.48
C THR A 427 -0.19 -20.83 -18.15
N GLY A 428 0.39 -20.13 -17.18
CA GLY A 428 0.08 -18.74 -16.87
C GLY A 428 1.24 -17.80 -17.17
N LEU A 429 0.91 -16.53 -17.41
CA LEU A 429 1.85 -15.48 -17.78
C LEU A 429 1.43 -14.17 -17.11
N ASP A 430 2.37 -13.51 -16.44
CA ASP A 430 2.25 -12.15 -15.97
C ASP A 430 3.34 -11.31 -16.60
N LEU A 431 2.98 -10.17 -17.16
CA LEU A 431 3.89 -9.17 -17.70
C LEU A 431 3.41 -7.80 -17.25
N GLN A 432 4.29 -7.03 -16.60
CA GLN A 432 4.04 -5.66 -16.22
C GLN A 432 5.25 -4.81 -16.58
N SER A 433 5.03 -3.65 -17.19
CA SER A 433 6.08 -2.71 -17.53
C SER A 433 5.63 -1.29 -17.21
N LEU A 434 6.52 -0.50 -16.61
CA LEU A 434 6.30 0.90 -16.26
C LEU A 434 7.42 1.74 -16.87
N TYR A 435 7.03 2.71 -17.68
CA TYR A 435 7.91 3.71 -18.27
C TYR A 435 7.52 5.10 -17.76
N ASN A 436 8.40 5.73 -17.01
CA ASN A 436 8.26 7.11 -16.55
C ASN A 436 9.02 8.03 -17.50
N TYR A 437 8.38 9.07 -18.02
CA TYR A 437 9.01 10.03 -18.94
C TYR A 437 9.02 11.46 -18.36
N GLY A 438 8.94 11.57 -17.03
CA GLY A 438 9.01 12.83 -16.27
C GLY A 438 7.66 13.55 -16.19
N ALA A 439 7.04 13.86 -17.33
CA ALA A 439 5.71 14.48 -17.37
C ALA A 439 4.57 13.47 -17.11
N GLY A 440 4.88 12.18 -17.02
CA GLY A 440 3.88 11.14 -16.80
C GLY A 440 4.47 9.74 -16.84
N SER A 441 3.59 8.75 -16.95
CA SER A 441 3.93 7.34 -16.99
C SER A 441 3.09 6.55 -18.00
N ILE A 442 3.68 5.50 -18.55
CA ILE A 442 3.02 4.48 -19.35
C ILE A 442 3.16 3.16 -18.61
N VAL A 443 2.03 2.45 -18.45
CA VAL A 443 1.96 1.11 -17.87
C VAL A 443 1.45 0.16 -18.93
N VAL A 444 2.21 -0.88 -19.22
CA VAL A 444 1.78 -2.01 -20.04
C VAL A 444 1.58 -3.20 -19.11
N SER A 445 0.41 -3.83 -19.17
CA SER A 445 0.15 -5.07 -18.44
C SER A 445 -0.42 -6.14 -19.37
N HIS A 446 -0.01 -7.38 -19.14
CA HIS A 446 -0.62 -8.56 -19.74
C HIS A 446 -0.65 -9.66 -18.69
N ASN A 447 -1.83 -10.16 -18.38
CA ASN A 447 -2.01 -11.30 -17.50
C ASN A 447 -2.78 -12.38 -18.25
N ARG A 448 -2.38 -13.64 -18.06
CA ARG A 448 -3.06 -14.83 -18.54
C ARG A 448 -3.05 -15.84 -17.41
N SER A 449 -4.24 -16.27 -17.00
CA SER A 449 -4.42 -17.23 -15.93
C SER A 449 -5.63 -18.13 -16.19
N TRP A 450 -5.75 -19.21 -15.44
CA TRP A 450 -7.00 -19.98 -15.38
C TRP A 450 -7.98 -19.24 -14.47
N LEU A 451 -9.28 -19.27 -14.72
CA LEU A 451 -10.31 -18.69 -13.86
C LEU A 451 -11.44 -19.71 -13.71
N ASP A 452 -11.91 -19.87 -12.48
CA ASP A 452 -13.02 -20.75 -12.12
C ASP A 452 -14.00 -19.97 -11.25
N THR A 453 -15.19 -19.70 -11.78
CA THR A 453 -16.27 -18.97 -11.10
C THR A 453 -17.42 -19.89 -10.65
N THR A 454 -17.25 -21.22 -10.68
CA THR A 454 -18.31 -22.19 -10.36
C THR A 454 -18.95 -22.00 -8.98
N ASN A 455 -18.18 -21.50 -8.01
CA ASN A 455 -18.64 -21.24 -6.65
C ASN A 455 -19.24 -19.83 -6.44
N THR A 456 -19.56 -19.11 -7.53
CA THR A 456 -20.30 -17.85 -7.47
C THR A 456 -21.77 -18.10 -7.75
N TYR A 457 -22.67 -17.63 -6.88
CA TYR A 457 -24.10 -17.96 -6.94
C TYR A 457 -24.99 -16.71 -6.92
N ASP A 458 -26.11 -16.78 -7.65
CA ASP A 458 -27.26 -15.90 -7.43
C ASP A 458 -28.05 -16.37 -6.20
N ILE A 459 -28.43 -15.43 -5.35
CA ILE A 459 -29.14 -15.62 -4.09
C ILE A 459 -30.51 -14.95 -4.24
N LEU A 460 -31.60 -15.68 -3.99
CA LEU A 460 -32.95 -15.11 -3.95
C LEU A 460 -33.14 -14.19 -2.72
N PRO A 461 -34.19 -13.35 -2.70
CA PRO A 461 -34.54 -12.55 -1.52
C PRO A 461 -34.74 -13.35 -0.23
N ASP A 462 -35.10 -14.64 -0.33
CA ASP A 462 -35.23 -15.59 0.78
C ASP A 462 -33.91 -16.32 1.11
N GLY A 463 -32.82 -15.83 0.52
CA GLY A 463 -31.50 -16.39 0.60
C GLY A 463 -31.25 -17.53 -0.38
N THR A 464 -32.23 -18.25 -0.91
CA THR A 464 -31.93 -19.53 -1.60
C THR A 464 -30.93 -19.38 -2.75
N ARG A 465 -29.87 -20.20 -2.73
CA ARG A 465 -28.89 -20.30 -3.82
C ARG A 465 -29.57 -20.96 -5.00
N VAL A 466 -29.89 -20.20 -6.04
CA VAL A 466 -30.70 -20.73 -7.15
C VAL A 466 -29.82 -21.31 -8.25
N ARG A 467 -28.84 -20.53 -8.69
CA ARG A 467 -27.99 -20.90 -9.81
C ARG A 467 -26.59 -20.33 -9.66
N PRO A 468 -25.56 -21.08 -10.09
CA PRO A 468 -24.25 -20.52 -10.33
C PRO A 468 -24.34 -19.34 -11.31
N ARG A 469 -23.69 -18.21 -11.00
CA ARG A 469 -23.75 -16.99 -11.82
C ARG A 469 -22.55 -16.93 -12.75
N ASN A 470 -22.78 -16.80 -14.06
CA ASN A 470 -21.72 -16.65 -15.08
C ASN A 470 -20.58 -17.67 -14.89
N VAL A 471 -20.93 -18.97 -14.89
CA VAL A 471 -19.95 -20.05 -14.74
C VAL A 471 -18.96 -19.99 -15.88
N PHE A 472 -17.73 -19.64 -15.54
CA PHE A 472 -16.59 -19.64 -16.41
C PHE A 472 -15.54 -20.52 -15.76
N VAL A 473 -15.17 -21.57 -16.48
CA VAL A 473 -14.04 -22.45 -16.13
C VAL A 473 -13.17 -22.51 -17.35
N GLY A 474 -12.03 -21.85 -17.29
CA GLY A 474 -11.15 -21.78 -18.44
C GLY A 474 -10.06 -20.74 -18.29
N GLN A 475 -9.32 -20.56 -19.36
CA GLN A 475 -8.26 -19.56 -19.39
C GLN A 475 -8.83 -18.18 -19.69
N THR A 476 -8.42 -17.18 -18.91
CA THR A 476 -8.68 -15.77 -19.17
C THR A 476 -7.37 -15.05 -19.51
N SER A 477 -7.46 -14.03 -20.36
CA SER A 477 -6.34 -13.13 -20.65
C SER A 477 -6.82 -11.68 -20.55
N ASN A 478 -5.95 -10.80 -20.06
CA ASN A 478 -6.21 -9.37 -20.00
C ASN A 478 -4.95 -8.61 -20.37
N SER A 479 -5.01 -7.85 -21.45
CA SER A 479 -3.93 -6.95 -21.89
C SER A 479 -4.38 -5.52 -21.69
N SER A 480 -3.55 -4.66 -21.12
CA SER A 480 -3.87 -3.25 -21.02
C SER A 480 -2.67 -2.32 -21.22
N LEU A 481 -2.95 -1.14 -21.75
CA LEU A 481 -2.04 -0.03 -21.89
C LEU A 481 -2.66 1.18 -21.19
N ALA A 482 -2.05 1.64 -20.11
CA ALA A 482 -2.46 2.83 -19.38
C ALA A 482 -1.42 3.94 -19.54
N LEU A 483 -1.89 5.16 -19.78
CA LEU A 483 -1.12 6.39 -19.86
C LEU A 483 -1.63 7.32 -18.77
N ASN A 484 -0.71 7.90 -18.02
CA ASN A 484 -0.97 9.05 -17.16
C ASN A 484 -0.04 10.18 -17.61
N HIS A 485 -0.61 11.35 -17.90
CA HIS A 485 0.12 12.49 -18.43
C HIS A 485 -0.28 13.77 -17.71
N ARG A 486 0.69 14.45 -17.11
CA ARG A 486 0.52 15.74 -16.48
C ARG A 486 0.65 16.85 -17.53
N LEU A 487 -0.48 17.44 -17.90
CA LEU A 487 -0.52 18.59 -18.81
C LEU A 487 0.02 19.86 -18.12
N SER A 488 -0.21 20.03 -16.82
CA SER A 488 0.30 21.17 -16.03
C SER A 488 0.35 20.84 -14.53
N SER A 489 0.70 21.80 -13.67
CA SER A 489 0.59 21.61 -12.20
C SER A 489 -0.84 21.46 -11.70
N LYS A 490 -1.83 21.80 -12.52
CA LYS A 490 -3.25 21.74 -12.16
C LYS A 490 -4.05 20.77 -13.03
N SER A 491 -3.43 20.18 -14.06
CA SER A 491 -4.13 19.41 -15.09
C SER A 491 -3.44 18.09 -15.38
N SER A 492 -4.20 17.01 -15.47
CA SER A 492 -3.71 15.71 -15.93
C SER A 492 -4.75 14.98 -16.77
N VAL A 493 -4.25 14.11 -17.64
CA VAL A 493 -5.03 13.19 -18.46
C VAL A 493 -4.61 11.78 -18.10
N ASN A 494 -5.57 10.88 -17.97
CA ASN A 494 -5.33 9.46 -17.94
C ASN A 494 -6.09 8.78 -19.09
N ALA A 495 -5.49 7.73 -19.64
CA ALA A 495 -6.08 6.93 -20.69
C ALA A 495 -5.75 5.48 -20.42
N ARG A 496 -6.69 4.56 -20.61
CA ARG A 496 -6.47 3.13 -20.50
C ARG A 496 -7.19 2.45 -21.66
N VAL A 497 -6.47 1.61 -22.38
CA VAL A 497 -7.03 0.69 -23.37
C VAL A 497 -6.80 -0.71 -22.85
N SER A 498 -7.84 -1.55 -22.83
CA SER A 498 -7.75 -2.94 -22.42
C SER A 498 -8.36 -3.87 -23.46
N HIS A 499 -7.88 -5.11 -23.50
CA HIS A 499 -8.45 -6.20 -24.26
C HIS A 499 -8.51 -7.42 -23.34
N SER A 500 -9.71 -7.92 -23.12
CA SER A 500 -9.96 -9.08 -22.26
C SER A 500 -10.50 -10.24 -23.09
N GLU A 501 -10.16 -11.47 -22.70
CA GLU A 501 -10.66 -12.73 -23.26
C GLU A 501 -11.03 -13.69 -22.12
N GLY A 502 -12.00 -14.57 -22.36
CA GLY A 502 -12.48 -15.57 -21.39
C GLY A 502 -13.78 -15.12 -20.73
N ASN A 503 -13.74 -14.73 -19.45
CA ASN A 503 -14.94 -14.37 -18.68
C ASN A 503 -15.63 -13.09 -19.17
N VAL A 504 -14.86 -12.12 -19.67
CA VAL A 504 -15.35 -10.94 -20.38
C VAL A 504 -14.51 -10.80 -21.63
N GLU A 505 -15.16 -10.64 -22.79
CA GLU A 505 -14.47 -10.58 -24.07
C GLU A 505 -14.66 -9.22 -24.76
N GLY A 506 -13.55 -8.62 -25.18
CA GLY A 506 -13.54 -7.45 -26.06
C GLY A 506 -12.59 -6.33 -25.63
N MET A 507 -12.62 -5.25 -26.41
CA MET A 507 -11.81 -4.05 -26.19
C MET A 507 -12.56 -3.02 -25.33
N GLY A 508 -11.86 -2.47 -24.35
CA GLY A 508 -12.30 -1.34 -23.53
C GLY A 508 -11.38 -0.13 -23.67
N VAL A 509 -11.97 1.06 -23.61
CA VAL A 509 -11.27 2.34 -23.58
C VAL A 509 -11.85 3.18 -22.45
N ASP A 510 -10.98 3.67 -21.57
CA ASP A 510 -11.28 4.63 -20.53
C ASP A 510 -10.38 5.85 -20.71
N LEU A 511 -10.97 7.03 -20.76
CA LEU A 511 -10.27 8.31 -20.81
C LEU A 511 -10.74 9.15 -19.62
N GLY A 512 -9.82 9.86 -19.00
CA GLY A 512 -10.16 10.81 -17.96
C GLY A 512 -9.28 12.03 -18.01
N TRP A 513 -9.85 13.14 -17.59
CA TRP A 513 -9.20 14.42 -17.48
C TRP A 513 -9.52 15.01 -16.11
N THR A 514 -8.51 15.49 -15.40
CA THR A 514 -8.70 16.16 -14.11
C THR A 514 -8.08 17.54 -14.15
N GLN A 515 -8.76 18.51 -13.54
CA GLN A 515 -8.36 19.91 -13.53
C GLN A 515 -8.66 20.56 -12.18
N ARG A 516 -7.65 21.13 -11.55
CA ARG A 516 -7.79 21.96 -10.36
C ARG A 516 -7.99 23.42 -10.74
N THR A 517 -9.01 24.03 -10.17
CA THR A 517 -9.42 25.42 -10.39
C THR A 517 -9.81 26.04 -9.05
N MET A 518 -10.01 27.36 -9.01
CA MET A 518 -10.72 28.00 -7.91
C MET A 518 -12.12 28.40 -8.38
N VAL A 519 -13.14 28.02 -7.61
CA VAL A 519 -14.54 28.37 -7.84
C VAL A 519 -15.04 29.05 -6.58
N LEU A 520 -15.57 30.28 -6.71
CA LEU A 520 -16.09 31.06 -5.57
C LEU A 520 -15.10 31.25 -4.40
N GLY A 521 -13.79 31.29 -4.69
CA GLY A 521 -12.74 31.43 -3.67
C GLY A 521 -12.33 30.11 -2.99
N SER A 522 -12.94 28.99 -3.37
CA SER A 522 -12.59 27.66 -2.89
C SER A 522 -11.85 26.84 -3.95
N ASP A 523 -10.95 25.97 -3.50
CA ASP A 523 -10.35 24.97 -4.36
C ASP A 523 -11.40 23.98 -4.88
N ALA A 524 -11.42 23.80 -6.19
CA ALA A 524 -12.32 22.90 -6.89
C ALA A 524 -11.54 22.00 -7.86
N SER A 525 -11.83 20.70 -7.84
CA SER A 525 -11.29 19.70 -8.73
C SER A 525 -12.38 19.20 -9.67
N TRP A 526 -12.23 19.46 -10.95
CA TRP A 526 -13.06 18.92 -12.02
C TRP A 526 -12.51 17.60 -12.50
N ARG A 527 -13.40 16.71 -12.89
CA ARG A 527 -13.06 15.42 -13.46
C ARG A 527 -14.04 15.07 -14.58
N LEU A 528 -13.54 14.89 -15.79
CA LEU A 528 -14.29 14.34 -16.91
C LEU A 528 -13.82 12.89 -17.12
N SER A 529 -14.75 11.95 -17.24
CA SER A 529 -14.46 10.55 -17.56
C SER A 529 -15.29 10.14 -18.76
N VAL A 530 -14.66 9.52 -19.77
CA VAL A 530 -15.31 9.00 -20.98
C VAL A 530 -14.90 7.54 -21.11
N PHE A 531 -15.86 6.67 -21.42
CA PHE A 531 -15.58 5.25 -21.53
C PHE A 531 -16.42 4.53 -22.57
N ASP A 532 -15.83 3.50 -23.14
CA ASP A 532 -16.46 2.55 -24.05
C ASP A 532 -15.86 1.16 -23.79
N ARG A 533 -16.64 0.29 -23.14
CA ARG A 533 -16.19 -1.00 -22.61
C ARG A 533 -17.00 -2.15 -23.19
N PRO A 534 -16.47 -3.39 -23.17
CA PRO A 534 -17.26 -4.57 -23.50
C PRO A 534 -18.53 -4.65 -22.66
N GLY A 535 -19.54 -5.32 -23.21
CA GLY A 535 -20.76 -5.56 -22.47
C GLY A 535 -20.49 -6.44 -21.26
N SER A 536 -21.16 -6.13 -20.16
CA SER A 536 -21.19 -6.97 -18.98
C SER A 536 -22.62 -7.08 -18.47
N PHE A 537 -22.80 -7.88 -17.44
CA PHE A 537 -24.09 -7.99 -16.76
C PHE A 537 -24.62 -6.61 -16.30
N SER A 538 -23.75 -5.67 -15.92
CA SER A 538 -24.19 -4.34 -15.46
C SER A 538 -24.68 -3.41 -16.56
N SER A 539 -24.49 -3.79 -17.83
CA SER A 539 -24.99 -3.11 -19.02
C SER A 539 -25.93 -3.97 -19.86
N GLY A 540 -26.51 -5.04 -19.28
CA GLY A 540 -27.42 -5.94 -19.98
C GLY A 540 -26.76 -6.70 -21.13
N ASP A 541 -25.48 -7.04 -20.98
CA ASP A 541 -24.61 -7.64 -22.00
C ASP A 541 -24.46 -6.79 -23.29
N THR A 542 -24.95 -5.55 -23.26
CA THR A 542 -24.72 -4.56 -24.32
C THR A 542 -23.48 -3.73 -24.02
N ARG A 543 -22.89 -3.15 -25.06
CA ARG A 543 -21.65 -2.36 -24.93
C ARG A 543 -21.84 -1.19 -23.96
N ASN A 544 -20.96 -1.09 -22.97
CA ASN A 544 -21.08 -0.13 -21.89
C ASN A 544 -20.36 1.18 -22.23
N ARG A 545 -21.11 2.24 -22.50
CA ARG A 545 -20.61 3.53 -22.98
C ARG A 545 -21.10 4.64 -22.09
N GLY A 546 -20.24 5.58 -21.76
CA GLY A 546 -20.66 6.72 -20.96
C GLY A 546 -19.68 7.88 -20.88
N VAL A 547 -20.21 8.98 -20.37
CA VAL A 547 -19.50 10.22 -20.09
C VAL A 547 -19.98 10.72 -18.74
N ASP A 548 -19.06 11.01 -17.82
CA ASP A 548 -19.34 11.59 -16.50
C ASP A 548 -18.49 12.85 -16.30
N LEU A 549 -19.12 13.93 -15.87
CA LEU A 549 -18.47 15.15 -15.42
C LEU A 549 -18.76 15.35 -13.95
N SER A 550 -17.72 15.37 -13.13
CA SER A 550 -17.79 15.62 -11.70
C SER A 550 -16.97 16.82 -11.27
N ILE A 551 -17.42 17.46 -10.19
CA ILE A 551 -16.74 18.55 -9.48
C ILE A 551 -16.67 18.17 -8.00
N ASN A 552 -15.51 18.33 -7.39
CA ASN A 552 -15.32 18.28 -5.95
C ASN A 552 -14.81 19.65 -5.47
N MET A 553 -15.45 20.26 -4.49
CA MET A 553 -15.15 21.62 -4.05
C MET A 553 -15.18 21.71 -2.52
N ALA A 554 -14.15 22.34 -1.94
CA ALA A 554 -14.16 22.67 -0.52
C ALA A 554 -15.19 23.78 -0.25
N LEU A 555 -16.03 23.63 0.77
CA LEU A 555 -16.89 24.70 1.24
C LEU A 555 -16.10 25.61 2.18
N GLY A 556 -16.41 26.91 2.23
CA GLY A 556 -15.67 27.91 3.00
C GLY A 556 -15.54 27.66 4.53
N ALA A 557 -16.15 26.60 5.08
CA ALA A 557 -15.90 26.13 6.44
C ALA A 557 -14.84 25.01 6.43
N PRO A 558 -13.86 25.02 7.35
CA PRO A 558 -12.84 23.98 7.43
C PRO A 558 -13.43 22.56 7.50
N GLY A 559 -12.86 21.64 6.74
CA GLY A 559 -13.25 20.22 6.74
C GLY A 559 -14.57 19.89 6.02
N GLN A 560 -15.16 20.82 5.25
CA GLN A 560 -16.38 20.55 4.49
C GLN A 560 -16.14 20.52 2.98
N GLN A 561 -16.76 19.57 2.29
CA GLN A 561 -16.65 19.40 0.84
C GLN A 561 -18.01 19.08 0.22
N ILE A 562 -18.27 19.62 -0.98
CA ILE A 562 -19.39 19.21 -1.84
C ILE A 562 -18.82 18.56 -3.08
N THR A 563 -19.41 17.42 -3.44
CA THR A 563 -19.21 16.77 -4.72
C THR A 563 -20.48 16.84 -5.55
N GLY A 564 -20.36 17.02 -6.86
CA GLY A 564 -21.47 16.93 -7.78
C GLY A 564 -21.03 16.19 -9.03
N SER A 565 -21.89 15.35 -9.60
CA SER A 565 -21.63 14.72 -10.90
C SER A 565 -22.86 14.73 -11.79
N ILE A 566 -22.65 14.78 -13.09
CA ILE A 566 -23.67 14.58 -14.12
C ILE A 566 -23.09 13.73 -15.24
N GLY A 567 -23.88 12.82 -15.78
CA GLY A 567 -23.38 11.93 -16.80
C GLY A 567 -24.44 11.13 -17.52
N THR A 568 -23.98 10.35 -18.48
CA THR A 568 -24.78 9.34 -19.16
C THR A 568 -23.97 8.07 -19.29
N ARG A 569 -24.62 6.92 -19.24
CA ARG A 569 -24.00 5.60 -19.34
C ARG A 569 -24.97 4.58 -19.94
N THR A 570 -24.51 3.38 -20.26
CA THR A 570 -25.41 2.27 -20.60
C THR A 570 -26.09 1.75 -19.33
N ALA A 571 -27.41 1.61 -19.39
CA ALA A 571 -28.27 1.10 -18.34
C ALA A 571 -28.15 -0.44 -18.20
N ARG A 572 -28.65 -1.02 -17.11
CA ARG A 572 -28.66 -2.48 -16.87
C ARG A 572 -29.49 -3.26 -17.90
N ASP A 573 -30.44 -2.63 -18.56
CA ASP A 573 -31.24 -3.21 -19.65
C ASP A 573 -30.67 -2.88 -21.04
N GLY A 574 -29.46 -2.30 -21.08
CA GLY A 574 -28.77 -1.89 -22.31
C GLY A 574 -29.27 -0.58 -22.92
N THR A 575 -30.24 0.10 -22.30
CA THR A 575 -30.71 1.41 -22.75
C THR A 575 -29.77 2.54 -22.29
N ARG A 576 -30.14 3.79 -22.56
CA ARG A 576 -29.37 4.95 -22.10
C ARG A 576 -29.83 5.37 -20.70
N ASP A 577 -28.88 5.41 -19.76
CA ASP A 577 -29.06 5.94 -18.41
C ASP A 577 -28.48 7.35 -18.32
N ASN A 578 -29.27 8.32 -17.84
CA ASN A 578 -28.78 9.65 -17.49
C ASN A 578 -28.73 9.75 -15.98
N ASN A 579 -27.56 10.07 -15.43
CA ASN A 579 -27.36 10.11 -14.00
C ASN A 579 -26.88 11.50 -13.53
N ALA A 580 -27.21 11.81 -12.29
CA ALA A 580 -26.65 12.94 -11.58
C ALA A 580 -26.47 12.57 -10.10
N SER A 581 -25.45 13.12 -9.45
CA SER A 581 -25.24 12.95 -8.02
C SER A 581 -24.83 14.25 -7.35
N LEU A 582 -25.17 14.37 -6.07
CA LEU A 582 -24.76 15.45 -5.19
C LEU A 582 -24.34 14.83 -3.85
N GLY A 583 -23.10 15.08 -3.46
CA GLY A 583 -22.52 14.63 -2.21
C GLY A 583 -22.10 15.78 -1.32
N TRP A 584 -22.16 15.55 -0.02
CA TRP A 584 -21.67 16.43 1.03
C TRP A 584 -20.83 15.60 2.00
N ARG A 585 -19.66 16.11 2.37
CA ARG A 585 -18.77 15.51 3.36
C ARG A 585 -18.36 16.54 4.41
N LYS A 586 -18.27 16.09 5.66
CA LYS A 586 -17.74 16.86 6.77
C LYS A 586 -16.78 16.01 7.59
N ASP A 587 -15.57 16.52 7.76
CA ASP A 587 -14.57 16.02 8.69
C ASP A 587 -14.75 16.71 10.06
N PHE A 588 -14.51 15.97 11.13
CA PHE A 588 -14.62 16.44 12.51
C PHE A 588 -13.25 16.33 13.21
N GLN A 589 -12.93 17.29 14.06
CA GLN A 589 -11.75 17.28 14.92
C GLN A 589 -12.17 17.00 16.36
N ASP A 590 -11.33 16.32 17.13
CA ASP A 590 -11.56 15.99 18.55
C ASP A 590 -12.92 15.33 18.85
N HIS A 591 -13.38 14.47 17.95
CA HIS A 591 -14.68 13.82 18.03
C HIS A 591 -14.57 12.32 17.69
N VAL A 592 -15.50 11.50 18.20
CA VAL A 592 -15.53 10.05 17.92
C VAL A 592 -15.72 9.80 16.42
N LEU A 593 -16.72 10.46 15.82
CA LEU A 593 -16.84 10.53 14.36
C LEU A 593 -15.66 11.33 13.79
N GLN A 594 -14.97 10.75 12.81
CA GLN A 594 -13.85 11.36 12.10
C GLN A 594 -14.33 12.09 10.85
N ASN A 595 -15.26 11.46 10.11
CA ASN A 595 -15.91 12.08 8.99
C ASN A 595 -17.28 11.45 8.73
N VAL A 596 -18.17 12.23 8.11
CA VAL A 596 -19.47 11.79 7.62
C VAL A 596 -19.63 12.29 6.20
N SER A 597 -20.12 11.43 5.30
CA SER A 597 -20.49 11.81 3.94
C SER A 597 -21.87 11.28 3.56
N LEU A 598 -22.64 12.10 2.85
CA LEU A 598 -23.95 11.79 2.32
C LEU A 598 -23.95 12.09 0.82
N THR A 599 -24.35 11.13 -0.01
CA THR A 599 -24.48 11.26 -1.45
C THR A 599 -25.90 10.91 -1.87
N ALA A 600 -26.60 11.83 -2.52
CA ALA A 600 -27.82 11.55 -3.23
C ALA A 600 -27.51 11.38 -4.72
N LEU A 601 -28.09 10.37 -5.36
CA LEU A 601 -27.99 10.17 -6.80
C LEU A 601 -29.38 10.00 -7.41
N THR A 602 -29.52 10.40 -8.66
CA THR A 602 -30.69 10.13 -9.47
C THR A 602 -30.24 9.54 -10.79
N ASP A 603 -30.97 8.54 -11.28
CA ASP A 603 -30.73 7.88 -12.56
C ASP A 603 -32.07 7.46 -13.20
N THR A 604 -32.04 6.75 -14.33
CA THR A 604 -33.26 6.29 -15.03
C THR A 604 -34.17 5.42 -14.14
N TYR A 605 -33.65 4.82 -13.07
CA TYR A 605 -34.42 3.96 -12.17
C TYR A 605 -35.07 4.71 -11.01
N GLY A 606 -34.52 5.85 -10.62
CA GLY A 606 -35.07 6.71 -9.57
C GLY A 606 -33.99 7.39 -8.74
N VAL A 607 -34.25 7.52 -7.44
CA VAL A 607 -33.36 8.22 -6.49
C VAL A 607 -32.70 7.20 -5.57
N GLY A 608 -31.37 7.21 -5.54
CA GLY A 608 -30.53 6.48 -4.59
C GLY A 608 -29.90 7.43 -3.57
N VAL A 609 -29.58 6.90 -2.39
CA VAL A 609 -28.91 7.67 -1.33
C VAL A 609 -27.85 6.78 -0.70
N ALA A 610 -26.64 7.28 -0.50
CA ALA A 610 -25.57 6.59 0.20
C ALA A 610 -25.03 7.48 1.32
N SER A 611 -24.80 6.91 2.48
CA SER A 611 -24.20 7.56 3.64
C SER A 611 -23.04 6.71 4.14
N LEU A 612 -21.94 7.35 4.48
CA LEU A 612 -20.74 6.72 5.07
C LEU A 612 -20.31 7.55 6.28
N ALA A 613 -19.92 6.87 7.35
CA ALA A 613 -19.38 7.49 8.54
C ALA A 613 -18.16 6.71 9.03
N ASN A 614 -17.06 7.41 9.28
CA ASN A 614 -15.86 6.84 9.88
C ASN A 614 -15.81 7.28 11.35
N PHE A 615 -15.43 6.37 12.24
CA PHE A 615 -15.29 6.66 13.66
C PHE A 615 -14.01 6.06 14.25
N ARG A 616 -13.53 6.69 15.32
CA ARG A 616 -12.35 6.28 16.07
C ARG A 616 -12.54 6.66 17.53
N THR A 617 -12.33 5.69 18.41
CA THR A 617 -12.17 5.87 19.86
C THR A 617 -10.74 5.49 20.24
N ASP A 618 -10.40 5.51 21.52
CA ASP A 618 -9.08 5.04 21.97
C ASP A 618 -8.92 3.51 21.80
N ALA A 619 -10.01 2.74 21.84
CA ALA A 619 -9.99 1.27 21.85
C ALA A 619 -10.43 0.62 20.52
N VAL A 620 -11.20 1.33 19.70
CA VAL A 620 -11.85 0.78 18.50
C VAL A 620 -11.84 1.81 17.38
N ASN A 621 -11.52 1.39 16.16
CA ASN A 621 -11.77 2.19 14.97
C ASN A 621 -12.72 1.45 14.02
N GLY A 622 -13.31 2.18 13.08
CA GLY A 622 -14.16 1.56 12.10
C GLY A 622 -14.82 2.55 11.14
N ASP A 623 -15.59 1.98 10.25
CA ASP A 623 -16.45 2.70 9.31
C ASP A 623 -17.76 1.96 9.12
N GLY A 624 -18.82 2.70 8.81
CA GLY A 624 -20.12 2.13 8.51
C GLY A 624 -20.78 2.89 7.37
N PHE A 625 -21.48 2.16 6.51
CA PHE A 625 -22.24 2.74 5.42
C PHE A 625 -23.66 2.21 5.37
N ILE A 626 -24.56 3.05 4.88
CA ILE A 626 -25.94 2.70 4.57
C ILE A 626 -26.24 3.29 3.20
N GLN A 627 -26.81 2.49 2.30
CA GLN A 627 -27.19 2.93 0.98
C GLN A 627 -28.57 2.40 0.61
N ARG A 628 -29.37 3.25 -0.03
CA ARG A 628 -30.62 2.91 -0.70
C ARG A 628 -30.34 2.90 -2.20
N SER A 629 -30.58 1.78 -2.86
CA SER A 629 -30.42 1.68 -4.31
C SER A 629 -31.50 2.50 -5.04
N SER A 630 -31.11 3.18 -6.12
CA SER A 630 -32.05 3.78 -7.08
C SER A 630 -32.82 2.73 -7.88
N TYR A 631 -32.26 1.53 -8.05
CA TYR A 631 -32.79 0.47 -8.91
C TYR A 631 -33.94 -0.31 -8.28
N ASN A 632 -33.68 -0.97 -7.15
CA ASN A 632 -34.69 -1.78 -6.45
C ASN A 632 -35.31 -1.05 -5.24
N GLY A 633 -34.77 0.11 -4.84
CA GLY A 633 -35.25 0.85 -3.68
C GLY A 633 -34.83 0.27 -2.33
N ASN A 634 -34.08 -0.84 -2.32
CA ASN A 634 -33.71 -1.56 -1.10
C ASN A 634 -32.58 -0.85 -0.36
N PHE A 635 -32.64 -0.92 0.97
CA PHE A 635 -31.57 -0.48 1.85
C PHE A 635 -30.56 -1.60 2.06
N THR A 636 -29.27 -1.29 1.90
CA THR A 636 -28.15 -2.16 2.25
C THR A 636 -27.18 -1.36 3.11
N GLY A 637 -26.38 -2.04 3.90
CA GLY A 637 -25.38 -1.38 4.73
C GLY A 637 -24.28 -2.34 5.14
N GLY A 638 -23.23 -1.77 5.71
CA GLY A 638 -22.12 -2.52 6.24
C GLY A 638 -21.44 -1.78 7.38
N LEU A 639 -20.71 -2.55 8.19
CA LEU A 639 -19.99 -2.07 9.35
C LEU A 639 -18.66 -2.81 9.44
N ASN A 640 -17.57 -2.05 9.50
CA ASN A 640 -16.22 -2.53 9.70
C ASN A 640 -15.72 -2.02 11.05
N ILE A 641 -15.24 -2.92 11.90
CA ILE A 641 -14.71 -2.61 13.22
C ILE A 641 -13.36 -3.31 13.37
N ASP A 642 -12.36 -2.56 13.81
CA ASP A 642 -11.03 -3.08 14.13
C ASP A 642 -10.63 -2.66 15.55
N SER A 643 -10.03 -3.60 16.28
CA SER A 643 -9.47 -3.36 17.60
C SER A 643 -8.30 -4.29 17.88
N THR A 644 -7.30 -3.79 18.58
CA THR A 644 -6.12 -4.55 18.96
C THR A 644 -5.98 -4.61 20.47
N LEU A 645 -5.86 -5.81 21.02
CA LEU A 645 -5.50 -6.06 22.40
C LEU A 645 -4.00 -6.37 22.47
N VAL A 646 -3.26 -5.66 23.31
CA VAL A 646 -1.83 -5.82 23.51
C VAL A 646 -1.56 -6.17 24.97
N VAL A 647 -0.73 -7.18 25.17
CA VAL A 647 -0.24 -7.64 26.47
C VAL A 647 1.28 -7.67 26.43
N GLY A 648 1.94 -6.98 27.35
CA GLY A 648 3.40 -6.91 27.41
C GLY A 648 3.85 -6.21 28.68
N GLY A 649 4.99 -6.60 29.25
CA GLY A 649 5.52 -5.96 30.46
C GLY A 649 4.56 -5.99 31.67
N GLN A 650 3.74 -7.05 31.80
CA GLN A 650 2.67 -7.19 32.80
C GLN A 650 1.49 -6.20 32.66
N GLN A 651 1.41 -5.49 31.55
CA GLN A 651 0.32 -4.57 31.25
C GLN A 651 -0.58 -5.11 30.14
N ILE A 652 -1.82 -4.63 30.13
CA ILE A 652 -2.82 -4.88 29.10
C ILE A 652 -3.39 -3.56 28.58
N LEU A 653 -3.57 -3.46 27.27
CA LEU A 653 -4.09 -2.28 26.59
C LEU A 653 -4.95 -2.70 25.40
N MET A 654 -6.14 -2.14 25.29
CA MET A 654 -6.96 -2.22 24.08
C MET A 654 -6.82 -0.91 23.31
N THR A 655 -6.49 -0.97 22.03
CA THR A 655 -6.20 0.19 21.18
C THR A 655 -6.93 0.11 19.85
N SER A 656 -7.30 1.27 19.31
CA SER A 656 -7.86 1.42 17.97
C SER A 656 -6.79 1.36 16.86
N GLN A 657 -5.53 1.11 17.19
CA GLN A 657 -4.45 0.97 16.21
C GLN A 657 -4.55 -0.40 15.53
N SER A 658 -4.61 -0.41 14.19
CA SER A 658 -4.85 -1.61 13.38
C SER A 658 -3.58 -2.27 12.84
N GLU A 659 -2.41 -1.68 13.08
CA GLU A 659 -1.12 -2.21 12.61
C GLU A 659 -0.57 -3.20 13.64
N VAL A 660 -0.76 -4.49 13.37
CA VAL A 660 -0.33 -5.61 14.24
C VAL A 660 0.85 -6.37 13.62
N ARG A 661 1.31 -5.95 12.44
CA ARG A 661 2.50 -6.51 11.80
C ARG A 661 3.75 -5.82 12.33
N GLY A 662 4.43 -6.46 13.27
CA GLY A 662 5.70 -5.99 13.80
C GLY A 662 5.80 -6.14 15.30
N ALA A 663 6.24 -5.09 15.97
CA ALA A 663 6.26 -5.00 17.43
C ALA A 663 5.48 -3.75 17.89
N GLY A 664 5.38 -3.58 19.19
CA GLY A 664 4.59 -2.51 19.77
C GLY A 664 5.03 -2.27 21.18
N MET A 665 4.99 -1.01 21.58
CA MET A 665 5.39 -0.57 22.90
C MET A 665 4.18 -0.05 23.66
N ILE A 666 4.08 -0.45 24.93
CA ILE A 666 3.16 0.17 25.88
C ILE A 666 3.96 1.22 26.64
N VAL A 667 3.56 2.48 26.53
CA VAL A 667 4.18 3.60 27.24
C VAL A 667 3.14 4.21 28.18
N ASP A 668 3.39 4.08 29.49
CA ASP A 668 2.61 4.75 30.52
C ASP A 668 3.22 6.14 30.76
N VAL A 669 2.45 7.19 30.49
CA VAL A 669 2.85 8.58 30.71
C VAL A 669 2.18 9.10 31.97
N GLU A 670 2.96 9.36 33.00
CA GLU A 670 2.50 10.03 34.22
C GLU A 670 2.72 11.54 34.06
N SER A 671 1.65 12.33 34.18
CA SER A 671 1.73 13.79 34.18
C SER A 671 0.73 14.38 35.15
N ASP A 672 1.17 15.46 35.81
CA ASP A 672 0.39 16.34 36.66
C ASP A 672 -0.44 17.38 35.87
N ILE A 673 -0.23 17.47 34.55
CA ILE A 673 -0.94 18.39 33.65
C ILE A 673 -2.03 17.62 32.90
N GLU A 674 -3.29 17.92 33.21
CA GLU A 674 -4.44 17.32 32.53
C GLU A 674 -4.47 17.73 31.05
N GLY A 675 -4.59 16.74 30.16
CA GLY A 675 -4.70 16.98 28.71
C GLY A 675 -3.39 17.35 28.00
N ILE A 676 -2.22 17.24 28.65
CA ILE A 676 -0.94 17.41 27.94
C ILE A 676 -0.83 16.38 26.82
N VAL A 677 -0.40 16.83 25.64
CA VAL A 677 -0.08 15.93 24.52
C VAL A 677 1.41 16.05 24.29
N LEU A 678 2.15 15.01 24.66
CA LEU A 678 3.56 14.89 24.33
C LEU A 678 3.70 14.32 22.93
N ARG A 679 4.74 14.72 22.22
CA ARG A 679 5.10 14.11 20.94
C ARG A 679 6.37 13.31 21.15
N ALA A 680 6.30 12.01 20.93
CA ALA A 680 7.46 11.14 20.86
C ALA A 680 7.87 11.03 19.39
N ASP A 681 9.04 11.53 19.04
CA ASP A 681 9.60 11.41 17.70
C ASP A 681 10.63 10.28 17.66
N ASP A 682 10.79 9.69 16.48
CA ASP A 682 11.76 8.64 16.21
C ASP A 682 12.88 9.16 15.29
N TYR A 683 14.03 8.49 15.32
CA TYR A 683 15.20 8.87 14.52
C TYR A 683 15.01 8.79 13.00
N SER A 684 13.89 8.21 12.52
CA SER A 684 13.52 8.11 11.09
C SER A 684 12.47 9.15 10.69
N GLY A 685 12.09 10.07 11.58
CA GLY A 685 11.11 11.13 11.32
C GLY A 685 9.64 10.69 11.51
N GLY A 686 9.40 9.49 12.04
CA GLY A 686 8.11 9.06 12.55
C GLY A 686 7.83 9.68 13.92
N GLY A 687 6.56 9.86 14.28
CA GLY A 687 6.20 10.38 15.60
C GLY A 687 4.83 9.89 16.08
N ALA A 688 4.68 9.78 17.40
CA ALA A 688 3.45 9.41 18.08
C ALA A 688 3.07 10.47 19.12
N ALA A 689 1.78 10.78 19.20
CA ALA A 689 1.25 11.61 20.26
C ALA A 689 0.98 10.75 21.51
N LEU A 690 1.56 11.12 22.64
CA LEU A 690 1.35 10.48 23.93
C LEU A 690 0.48 11.37 24.81
N LYS A 691 -0.52 10.76 25.43
CA LYS A 691 -1.40 11.40 26.41
C LYS A 691 -1.12 10.82 27.80
N PRO A 692 -1.44 11.55 28.89
CA PRO A 692 -1.43 10.98 30.23
C PRO A 692 -2.19 9.65 30.28
N GLY A 693 -1.59 8.68 30.96
CA GLY A 693 -2.06 7.30 30.98
C GLY A 693 -1.34 6.42 29.95
N ARG A 694 -2.03 5.37 29.54
CA ARG A 694 -1.43 4.26 28.77
C ARG A 694 -1.56 4.48 27.28
N ASN A 695 -0.43 4.46 26.58
CA ASN A 695 -0.35 4.66 25.14
C ASN A 695 0.20 3.41 24.44
N PHE A 696 -0.29 3.15 23.22
CA PHE A 696 0.30 2.16 22.32
C PHE A 696 1.08 2.86 21.23
N ILE A 697 2.33 2.48 21.04
CA ILE A 697 3.17 2.94 19.93
C ILE A 697 3.47 1.73 19.05
N PRO A 698 2.96 1.66 17.81
CA PRO A 698 3.40 0.65 16.86
C PRO A 698 4.86 0.92 16.51
N ILE A 699 5.71 -0.10 16.62
CA ILE A 699 7.11 -0.02 16.26
C ILE A 699 7.44 -1.11 15.25
N THR A 700 8.41 -0.86 14.38
CA THR A 700 8.95 -1.93 13.55
C THR A 700 9.53 -3.02 14.45
N ALA A 701 9.35 -4.29 14.09
CA ALA A 701 9.82 -5.41 14.91
C ALA A 701 11.28 -5.22 15.29
N ILE A 702 11.60 -5.47 16.57
CA ILE A 702 12.98 -5.60 17.06
C ILE A 702 13.76 -4.26 17.12
N ARG A 703 13.06 -3.12 17.17
CA ARG A 703 13.68 -1.86 17.62
C ARG A 703 13.81 -1.86 19.15
N THR A 704 15.03 -1.79 19.67
CA THR A 704 15.26 -1.37 21.06
C THR A 704 15.02 0.14 21.14
N ALA A 705 14.03 0.55 21.95
CA ALA A 705 13.97 1.94 22.38
C ALA A 705 14.74 2.05 23.69
N ARG A 706 15.64 3.03 23.78
CA ARG A 706 16.07 3.59 25.05
C ARG A 706 15.36 4.92 25.24
#